data_AF-A0A1S9DEE1-F1
#
_entry.id   AF-A0A1S9DEE1-F1
#
_cell.length_a   1.000
_cell.length_b   1.000
_cell.length_c   1.000
_cell.angle_alpha   90.00
_cell.angle_beta   90.00
_cell.angle_gamma   90.00
#
_symmetry.space_group_name_H-M   'P 1'
#
loop_
_entity.id
_entity.type
_entity.pdbx_description
1 polymer ?
#
loop_
_entity_poly.entity_id
_entity_poly.type
_entity_poly.pdbx_seq_one_letter_code
_entity_poly.pdbx_strand_id
1 'polypeptide(L)'
;MLHPTLLLIVLITTATVGGRHPTEGIISLVRRRLPDHSDNFLFSLNSSSRNSTTENDHRDVYTVSTQANGSIHVEGNSQSALAVGLHRYLSQIVHADIYWFVGSHLHTLPSSLPKLHVPLKGESIVTWRYHLNPGNELFYHGPLRFDSAFDKTNLYSYMHHTVTFSYTTAFWTWEDWELELDWAALRGVNLILAWVGYEKVLLDSLREIGMTDEEILPFFSGPAFQAWNRFGNIQGSWGGHGVSIAWIEAQFELQKKIVSRIVELGMTPVLPAFPGFVPPAIKRVRPHATVVNGSQWSGFQKKFTEVSFLNPLDETFAQLQKSVISRQTRAFGNVTHVYALDQFNEINPASGELGYLRNLSLHTWQSLKAVNPAAVWMMQGWLFYDKKDFWDPNRISAYLSGVERNDDMLILDLYSESKPQWQRTESYFGKPWIWCQLHDFGGNMGMYGQIMNITSDPIEALNKSDSLVGFGLTMEGQEGNEIVYDLLLDQAWSAKPIDTRAYFQSWVRSRYSGNFSVPNELYTAWDLLRKTVYNNTNLTTYSLTKSIFEISPDIAGLVGRVGHYPTPTSINYDPMVLNEVWSLFMNATRKEPSLWHSPAYEYDMVDITRQLMGNAFVNVYSDLISSWKSETENRTTNVTSQSERLLNLLSAIDKVLSCNENFSLTTWISSARDWGNTTETKDFFEYNARNQITLWGPTGEISDYASKAWAGLISSYYKPRWSIFVDYLGEKNQTSYNETELKAKLHGFEMSWQEQKINEQDDRGQTAISLAAEHGQERAVAFLVTKADTNHVEINALDHRRSTPLCYAAYNGNPFTIELLIARNDVDLYCGTYDNRFPLSLAVESGNCTTIKLLLNRMRQQNPKVTGEVDHQFSAELNRSDLWGRTPLFIATEQGREDMVGLLVSLPEVDVNARTIRYGQGTALASAAKNGRENIVQLLLSRPDIDIGARDIHGRTPIQLATLEGHKSIALMLQRFHLDPDSEV
;
A
#
# COMPACT_ATOMS: atom_id res chain seq x y z
N MET A 1 4.03 -25.22 -72.78
CA MET A 1 5.48 -25.21 -72.53
C MET A 1 5.85 -23.80 -72.08
N LEU A 2 6.56 -23.54 -70.98
CA LEU A 2 7.15 -24.44 -69.98
C LEU A 2 6.67 -24.05 -68.56
N HIS A 3 6.69 -25.01 -67.63
CA HIS A 3 6.69 -24.76 -66.18
C HIS A 3 7.99 -25.32 -65.59
N PRO A 4 8.74 -24.55 -64.79
CA PRO A 4 9.74 -25.09 -63.87
C PRO A 4 9.11 -25.42 -62.50
N THR A 5 9.57 -26.52 -61.92
CA THR A 5 9.13 -27.11 -60.66
C THR A 5 9.31 -26.18 -59.46
N LEU A 6 8.32 -26.14 -58.56
CA LEU A 6 8.51 -25.61 -57.20
C LEU A 6 9.22 -26.68 -56.35
N LEU A 7 10.31 -26.33 -55.66
CA LEU A 7 11.00 -27.26 -54.76
C LEU A 7 10.50 -27.09 -53.33
N LEU A 8 10.00 -28.16 -52.72
CA LEU A 8 9.42 -28.13 -51.37
C LEU A 8 10.53 -28.24 -50.31
N ILE A 9 10.82 -27.15 -49.59
CA ILE A 9 11.69 -27.20 -48.40
C ILE A 9 10.81 -27.38 -47.17
N VAL A 10 10.92 -28.54 -46.53
CA VAL A 10 10.22 -28.84 -45.27
C VAL A 10 10.99 -28.20 -44.11
N LEU A 11 10.46 -27.12 -43.56
CA LEU A 11 10.93 -26.51 -42.31
C LEU A 11 10.53 -27.42 -41.14
N ILE A 12 11.51 -28.16 -40.60
CA ILE A 12 11.34 -28.90 -39.33
C ILE A 12 11.42 -27.89 -38.19
N THR A 13 10.29 -27.37 -37.76
CA THR A 13 10.18 -26.53 -36.55
C THR A 13 10.30 -27.40 -35.31
N THR A 14 11.53 -27.65 -34.85
CA THR A 14 11.76 -28.20 -33.51
C THR A 14 11.33 -27.17 -32.47
N ALA A 15 10.17 -27.35 -31.87
CA ALA A 15 9.68 -26.53 -30.77
C ALA A 15 10.52 -26.79 -29.51
N THR A 16 11.64 -26.08 -29.37
CA THR A 16 12.44 -26.08 -28.15
C THR A 16 11.66 -25.41 -27.03
N VAL A 17 11.42 -26.13 -25.93
CA VAL A 17 10.90 -25.54 -24.69
C VAL A 17 11.88 -24.47 -24.24
N GLY A 18 11.44 -23.21 -24.24
CA GLY A 18 12.29 -22.05 -24.08
C GLY A 18 12.81 -21.88 -22.65
N GLY A 19 13.98 -22.43 -22.36
CA GLY A 19 14.78 -22.00 -21.21
C GLY A 19 15.18 -20.52 -21.41
N ARG A 20 14.75 -19.63 -20.51
CA ARG A 20 15.16 -18.21 -20.53
C ARG A 20 16.68 -18.11 -20.41
N HIS A 21 17.26 -17.07 -21.01
CA HIS A 21 18.68 -16.81 -20.87
C HIS A 21 19.01 -16.51 -19.39
N PRO A 22 20.14 -16.99 -18.81
CA PRO A 22 20.42 -16.85 -17.37
C PRO A 22 20.55 -15.43 -16.80
N THR A 23 20.49 -14.41 -17.67
CA THR A 23 20.54 -12.98 -17.34
C THR A 23 19.25 -12.22 -17.70
N GLU A 24 18.25 -12.90 -18.27
CA GLU A 24 17.07 -12.27 -18.87
C GLU A 24 16.19 -11.54 -17.84
N GLY A 25 16.21 -11.96 -16.56
CA GLY A 25 15.46 -11.29 -15.50
C GLY A 25 16.01 -9.91 -15.15
N ILE A 26 17.33 -9.78 -15.05
CA ILE A 26 17.99 -8.49 -14.83
C ILE A 26 17.88 -7.59 -16.06
N ILE A 27 18.00 -8.17 -17.27
CA ILE A 27 17.72 -7.44 -18.52
C ILE A 27 16.27 -6.94 -18.55
N SER A 28 15.31 -7.74 -18.08
CA SER A 28 13.90 -7.36 -17.99
C SER A 28 13.64 -6.28 -16.93
N LEU A 29 14.36 -6.30 -15.80
CA LEU A 29 14.33 -5.22 -14.80
C LEU A 29 14.80 -3.90 -15.41
N VAL A 30 15.91 -3.90 -16.17
CA VAL A 30 16.37 -2.71 -16.89
C VAL A 30 15.34 -2.26 -17.93
N ARG A 31 14.74 -3.16 -18.72
CA ARG A 31 13.68 -2.77 -19.67
C ARG A 31 12.43 -2.19 -18.98
N ARG A 32 12.10 -2.62 -17.76
CA ARG A 32 10.98 -2.06 -16.96
C ARG A 32 11.29 -0.67 -16.39
N ARG A 33 12.45 -0.51 -15.76
CA ARG A 33 12.78 0.69 -14.94
C ARG A 33 13.67 1.70 -15.64
N LEU A 34 14.29 1.32 -16.75
CA LEU A 34 15.27 2.07 -17.55
C LEU A 34 15.11 1.78 -19.06
N PRO A 35 13.90 1.92 -19.65
CA PRO A 35 13.63 1.52 -21.03
C PRO A 35 14.57 2.20 -22.05
N ASP A 36 14.75 3.51 -21.95
CA ASP A 36 15.61 4.30 -22.86
C ASP A 36 17.10 3.98 -22.74
N HIS A 37 17.50 3.26 -21.69
CA HIS A 37 18.86 2.85 -21.41
C HIS A 37 19.09 1.33 -21.54
N SER A 38 18.10 0.54 -21.99
CA SER A 38 18.22 -0.92 -21.99
C SER A 38 19.37 -1.44 -22.85
N ASP A 39 19.66 -0.79 -23.98
CA ASP A 39 20.79 -1.12 -24.86
C ASP A 39 22.13 -0.55 -24.37
N ASN A 40 22.15 0.24 -23.29
CA ASN A 40 23.39 0.72 -22.67
C ASN A 40 24.00 -0.27 -21.66
N PHE A 41 23.29 -1.34 -21.27
CA PHE A 41 23.75 -2.32 -20.30
C PHE A 41 24.04 -3.69 -20.93
N LEU A 42 25.17 -4.29 -20.55
CA LEU A 42 25.53 -5.67 -20.86
C LEU A 42 25.63 -6.48 -19.55
N PHE A 43 25.01 -7.65 -19.51
CA PHE A 43 25.02 -8.55 -18.35
C PHE A 43 25.62 -9.91 -18.70
N SER A 44 26.55 -10.40 -17.88
CA SER A 44 27.17 -11.72 -18.08
C SER A 44 27.42 -12.47 -16.77
N LEU A 45 27.01 -13.73 -16.70
CA LEU A 45 27.41 -14.63 -15.62
C LEU A 45 28.78 -15.24 -15.90
N ASN A 46 29.71 -15.15 -14.95
CA ASN A 46 31.01 -15.80 -15.02
C ASN A 46 30.97 -17.19 -14.36
N SER A 47 31.27 -18.22 -15.15
CA SER A 47 31.22 -19.62 -14.71
C SER A 47 32.46 -20.10 -13.94
N SER A 48 33.54 -19.33 -13.86
CA SER A 48 34.82 -19.81 -13.31
C SER A 48 34.86 -20.00 -11.79
N SER A 49 33.85 -19.50 -11.06
CA SER A 49 33.72 -19.65 -9.60
C SER A 49 33.14 -21.00 -9.16
N ARG A 50 32.55 -21.80 -10.06
CA ARG A 50 31.88 -23.08 -9.72
C ARG A 50 32.81 -24.26 -9.43
N ASN A 51 34.12 -24.06 -9.38
CA ASN A 51 35.11 -25.13 -9.17
C ASN A 51 35.50 -25.35 -7.69
N SER A 52 34.85 -24.68 -6.73
CA SER A 52 35.00 -25.01 -5.31
C SER A 52 34.23 -26.27 -4.96
N THR A 53 34.90 -27.30 -4.42
CA THR A 53 34.29 -28.60 -4.09
C THR A 53 33.58 -28.63 -2.73
N THR A 54 33.05 -27.48 -2.29
CA THR A 54 32.28 -27.31 -1.06
C THR A 54 31.06 -26.44 -1.37
N GLU A 55 29.85 -27.00 -1.27
CA GLU A 55 28.57 -26.35 -1.60
C GLU A 55 28.15 -25.25 -0.59
N ASN A 56 29.03 -24.91 0.36
CA ASN A 56 28.75 -24.02 1.49
C ASN A 56 29.39 -22.62 1.39
N ASP A 57 30.20 -22.33 0.36
CA ASP A 57 30.77 -20.99 0.13
C ASP A 57 30.24 -20.41 -1.20
N HIS A 58 29.00 -19.91 -1.15
CA HIS A 58 28.29 -19.32 -2.27
C HIS A 58 28.10 -17.81 -2.09
N ARG A 59 29.19 -17.11 -1.76
CA ARG A 59 29.24 -15.64 -1.73
C ARG A 59 29.03 -15.05 -3.13
N ASP A 60 28.21 -14.01 -3.21
CA ASP A 60 27.87 -13.31 -4.46
C ASP A 60 28.96 -12.28 -4.79
N VAL A 61 29.42 -12.24 -6.04
CA VAL A 61 30.54 -11.40 -6.49
C VAL A 61 30.17 -10.69 -7.78
N TYR A 62 30.41 -9.38 -7.85
CA TYR A 62 30.20 -8.57 -9.06
C TYR A 62 31.42 -7.74 -9.47
N THR A 63 31.44 -7.34 -10.74
CA THR A 63 32.32 -6.30 -11.28
C THR A 63 31.53 -5.46 -12.30
N VAL A 64 31.59 -4.13 -12.17
CA VAL A 64 31.02 -3.18 -13.14
C VAL A 64 32.16 -2.49 -13.87
N SER A 65 32.08 -2.40 -15.20
CA SER A 65 33.06 -1.70 -16.03
C SER A 65 32.39 -0.93 -17.17
N THR A 66 33.12 -0.02 -17.82
CA THR A 66 32.68 0.60 -19.08
C THR A 66 33.44 -0.01 -20.24
N GLN A 67 32.71 -0.51 -21.23
CA GLN A 67 33.24 -1.12 -22.44
C GLN A 67 33.73 -0.08 -23.46
N ALA A 68 34.49 -0.51 -24.47
CA ALA A 68 35.11 0.40 -25.45
C ALA A 68 34.10 1.21 -26.30
N ASN A 69 32.92 0.64 -26.55
CA ASN A 69 31.77 1.32 -27.17
C ASN A 69 31.09 2.35 -26.24
N GLY A 70 31.38 2.32 -24.93
CA GLY A 70 30.75 3.15 -23.90
C GLY A 70 29.61 2.48 -23.11
N SER A 71 29.20 1.24 -23.43
CA SER A 71 28.16 0.55 -22.65
C SER A 71 28.68 0.12 -21.27
N ILE A 72 27.79 0.06 -20.30
CA ILE A 72 28.09 -0.40 -18.93
C ILE A 72 27.95 -1.92 -18.89
N HIS A 73 29.04 -2.61 -18.54
CA HIS A 73 29.07 -4.07 -18.44
C HIS A 73 29.11 -4.48 -16.98
N VAL A 74 28.08 -5.20 -16.55
CA VAL A 74 27.98 -5.84 -15.24
C VAL A 74 28.25 -7.33 -15.40
N GLU A 75 29.28 -7.81 -14.71
CA GLU A 75 29.67 -9.20 -14.61
C GLU A 75 29.45 -9.69 -13.18
N GLY A 76 29.02 -10.94 -13.00
CA GLY A 76 28.86 -11.53 -11.67
C GLY A 76 28.68 -13.06 -11.70
N ASN A 77 28.58 -13.70 -10.54
CA ASN A 77 28.36 -15.15 -10.43
C ASN A 77 26.88 -15.56 -10.27
N SER A 78 25.99 -14.64 -9.90
CA SER A 78 24.53 -14.85 -9.82
C SER A 78 23.74 -13.64 -10.35
N GLN A 79 22.42 -13.79 -10.52
CA GLN A 79 21.56 -12.65 -10.88
C GLN A 79 21.46 -11.60 -9.75
N SER A 80 21.52 -12.01 -8.47
CA SER A 80 21.54 -11.07 -7.33
C SER A 80 22.83 -10.25 -7.33
N ALA A 81 23.98 -10.85 -7.65
CA ALA A 81 25.24 -10.13 -7.85
C ALA A 81 25.15 -9.12 -9.02
N LEU A 82 24.51 -9.49 -10.14
CA LEU A 82 24.29 -8.57 -11.27
C LEU A 82 23.34 -7.41 -10.90
N ALA A 83 22.31 -7.67 -10.10
CA ALA A 83 21.37 -6.64 -9.63
C ALA A 83 22.05 -5.63 -8.69
N VAL A 84 22.88 -6.08 -7.75
CA VAL A 84 23.69 -5.18 -6.90
C VAL A 84 24.74 -4.45 -7.72
N GLY A 85 25.39 -5.10 -8.69
CA GLY A 85 26.31 -4.40 -9.60
C GLY A 85 25.63 -3.26 -10.36
N LEU A 86 24.39 -3.46 -10.83
CA LEU A 86 23.56 -2.42 -11.43
C LEU A 86 23.20 -1.32 -10.41
N HIS A 87 22.70 -1.66 -9.23
CA HIS A 87 22.35 -0.69 -8.18
C HIS A 87 23.54 0.17 -7.75
N ARG A 88 24.70 -0.44 -7.54
CA ARG A 88 25.96 0.23 -7.15
C ARG A 88 26.40 1.24 -8.19
N TYR A 89 26.22 0.93 -9.47
CA TYR A 89 26.46 1.89 -10.55
C TYR A 89 25.43 3.04 -10.50
N LEU A 90 24.14 2.74 -10.45
CA LEU A 90 23.07 3.74 -10.44
C LEU A 90 23.18 4.69 -9.25
N SER A 91 23.34 4.18 -8.04
CA SER A 91 23.44 4.97 -6.80
C SER A 91 24.77 5.73 -6.67
N GLN A 92 25.92 5.06 -6.87
CA GLN A 92 27.24 5.65 -6.57
C GLN A 92 27.82 6.48 -7.72
N ILE A 93 27.40 6.26 -8.97
CA ILE A 93 27.96 6.92 -10.17
C ILE A 93 26.94 7.80 -10.89
N VAL A 94 25.67 7.38 -10.96
CA VAL A 94 24.61 8.14 -11.64
C VAL A 94 23.76 8.97 -10.66
N HIS A 95 23.79 8.64 -9.37
CA HIS A 95 23.03 9.27 -8.28
C HIS A 95 21.50 9.16 -8.46
N ALA A 96 21.02 7.99 -8.85
CA ALA A 96 19.60 7.66 -8.94
C ALA A 96 19.30 6.28 -8.33
N ASP A 97 18.07 6.09 -7.86
CA ASP A 97 17.66 4.88 -7.13
C ASP A 97 16.14 4.59 -7.25
N ILE A 98 15.70 3.51 -6.61
CA ILE A 98 14.28 3.19 -6.31
C ILE A 98 14.09 3.28 -4.79
N TYR A 99 12.94 3.76 -4.34
CA TYR A 99 12.55 3.92 -2.93
C TYR A 99 11.11 3.47 -2.73
N TRP A 100 10.74 2.99 -1.53
CA TRP A 100 9.40 2.40 -1.29
C TRP A 100 8.25 3.37 -1.57
N PHE A 101 8.21 4.50 -0.86
CA PHE A 101 7.12 5.48 -0.90
C PHE A 101 7.27 6.56 -1.99
N VAL A 102 8.48 6.65 -2.56
CA VAL A 102 8.86 7.75 -3.47
C VAL A 102 8.93 7.27 -4.92
N GLY A 103 8.80 5.95 -5.16
CA GLY A 103 8.95 5.37 -6.48
C GLY A 103 10.41 5.48 -6.96
N SER A 104 10.66 6.14 -8.09
CA SER A 104 12.01 6.17 -8.66
C SER A 104 12.34 7.39 -9.53
N HIS A 105 13.56 7.89 -9.36
CA HIS A 105 14.20 8.90 -10.20
C HIS A 105 14.92 8.32 -11.44
N LEU A 106 14.80 7.02 -11.73
CA LEU A 106 15.44 6.39 -12.90
C LEU A 106 14.90 6.91 -14.25
N HIS A 107 13.78 7.62 -14.25
CA HIS A 107 13.28 8.32 -15.44
C HIS A 107 13.97 9.67 -15.72
N THR A 108 14.78 10.21 -14.79
CA THR A 108 15.50 11.49 -14.96
C THR A 108 16.98 11.29 -15.35
N LEU A 109 17.37 10.12 -15.85
CA LEU A 109 18.75 9.83 -16.20
C LEU A 109 19.24 10.62 -17.43
N PRO A 110 20.55 10.94 -17.51
CA PRO A 110 21.13 11.58 -18.68
C PRO A 110 21.21 10.60 -19.85
N SER A 111 20.82 11.05 -21.05
CA SER A 111 20.81 10.26 -22.29
C SER A 111 22.16 9.63 -22.70
N SER A 112 23.26 10.06 -22.08
CA SER A 112 24.53 9.33 -22.05
C SER A 112 24.92 9.04 -20.60
N LEU A 113 24.95 7.75 -20.24
CA LEU A 113 25.33 7.31 -18.90
C LEU A 113 26.82 7.61 -18.59
N PRO A 114 27.19 7.97 -17.33
CA PRO A 114 28.57 8.30 -16.97
C PRO A 114 29.53 7.11 -17.05
N LYS A 115 30.76 7.33 -17.54
CA LYS A 115 31.76 6.26 -17.72
C LYS A 115 32.58 6.00 -16.46
N LEU A 116 32.83 4.73 -16.16
CA LEU A 116 33.73 4.30 -15.10
C LEU A 116 35.20 4.42 -15.53
N HIS A 117 35.99 5.16 -14.76
CA HIS A 117 37.46 5.22 -14.93
C HIS A 117 38.19 4.06 -14.22
N VAL A 118 37.56 3.46 -13.20
CA VAL A 118 38.03 2.29 -12.46
C VAL A 118 36.83 1.35 -12.30
N PRO A 119 36.95 0.02 -12.53
CA PRO A 119 35.85 -0.91 -12.34
C PRO A 119 35.38 -0.94 -10.87
N LEU A 120 34.07 -0.88 -10.64
CA LEU A 120 33.49 -1.16 -9.32
C LEU A 120 33.52 -2.67 -9.08
N LYS A 121 33.76 -3.10 -7.84
CA LYS A 121 33.74 -4.50 -7.44
C LYS A 121 33.11 -4.65 -6.06
N GLY A 122 32.50 -5.80 -5.80
CA GLY A 122 31.99 -6.16 -4.49
C GLY A 122 31.78 -7.67 -4.37
N GLU A 123 31.79 -8.13 -3.13
CA GLU A 123 31.68 -9.54 -2.73
C GLU A 123 30.85 -9.58 -1.44
N SER A 124 29.81 -10.42 -1.40
CA SER A 124 28.98 -10.57 -0.20
C SER A 124 29.77 -11.31 0.88
N ILE A 125 29.57 -10.94 2.14
CA ILE A 125 30.20 -11.62 3.28
C ILE A 125 29.34 -12.75 3.86
N VAL A 126 28.11 -12.88 3.35
CA VAL A 126 27.13 -13.91 3.72
C VAL A 126 26.45 -14.46 2.47
N THR A 127 25.95 -15.70 2.57
CA THR A 127 25.23 -16.38 1.49
C THR A 127 23.85 -15.77 1.29
N TRP A 128 23.05 -15.63 2.35
CA TRP A 128 21.68 -15.16 2.28
C TRP A 128 21.53 -13.68 2.63
N ARG A 129 20.73 -12.95 1.85
CA ARG A 129 20.11 -11.69 2.25
C ARG A 129 18.60 -11.89 2.21
N TYR A 130 18.00 -11.87 3.39
CA TYR A 130 16.60 -12.24 3.64
C TYR A 130 15.68 -11.00 3.70
N HIS A 131 14.44 -11.13 3.22
CA HIS A 131 13.45 -10.05 3.27
C HIS A 131 12.02 -10.54 3.51
N LEU A 132 11.18 -9.62 4.03
CA LEU A 132 9.81 -9.77 4.52
C LEU A 132 9.68 -10.65 5.79
N ASN A 133 8.81 -10.24 6.70
CA ASN A 133 8.75 -10.76 8.07
C ASN A 133 7.84 -12.02 8.19
N PRO A 134 8.00 -12.93 9.20
CA PRO A 134 7.42 -14.29 9.13
C PRO A 134 6.54 -14.89 10.27
N GLY A 135 6.19 -14.30 11.44
CA GLY A 135 5.40 -15.05 12.47
C GLY A 135 4.40 -14.43 13.49
N ASN A 136 4.61 -13.24 14.08
CA ASN A 136 4.14 -13.00 15.46
C ASN A 136 3.44 -11.64 15.80
N GLU A 137 2.70 -11.58 16.93
CA GLU A 137 2.22 -10.41 17.74
C GLU A 137 1.55 -10.89 19.07
N LEU A 138 1.83 -10.33 20.28
CA LEU A 138 0.84 -10.19 21.39
C LEU A 138 1.13 -9.50 22.75
N PHE A 139 0.05 -9.37 23.56
CA PHE A 139 0.06 -9.09 25.00
C PHE A 139 -0.90 -9.90 25.89
N TYR A 140 -0.74 -9.73 27.21
CA TYR A 140 -1.48 -10.46 28.24
C TYR A 140 -2.09 -9.51 29.28
N HIS A 141 -3.41 -9.29 29.22
CA HIS A 141 -4.17 -8.64 30.28
C HIS A 141 -4.91 -9.69 31.13
N GLY A 142 -4.37 -9.96 32.33
CA GLY A 142 -5.15 -10.60 33.39
C GLY A 142 -6.22 -9.64 33.95
N PRO A 143 -7.35 -10.16 34.48
CA PRO A 143 -8.42 -9.31 34.98
C PRO A 143 -7.98 -8.53 36.22
N LEU A 144 -8.05 -7.19 36.15
CA LEU A 144 -7.76 -6.30 37.27
C LEU A 144 -8.80 -6.44 38.39
N ARG A 145 -8.55 -7.36 39.32
CA ARG A 145 -9.04 -7.22 40.70
C ARG A 145 -8.06 -6.35 41.46
N PHE A 146 -8.54 -5.19 41.88
CA PHE A 146 -7.80 -4.28 42.75
C PHE A 146 -7.68 -4.88 44.15
N ASP A 147 -6.44 -5.13 44.57
CA ASP A 147 -6.04 -5.10 45.97
C ASP A 147 -4.72 -4.32 46.08
N SER A 148 -4.53 -3.59 47.18
CA SER A 148 -3.58 -2.48 47.23
C SER A 148 -2.16 -2.86 47.64
N ALA A 149 -1.19 -2.22 46.99
CA ALA A 149 0.24 -2.13 47.33
C ALA A 149 1.07 -3.43 47.28
N PHE A 150 1.95 -3.52 46.27
CA PHE A 150 3.27 -4.13 46.40
C PHE A 150 4.32 -3.38 45.53
N ASP A 151 5.59 -3.79 45.63
CA ASP A 151 6.75 -2.90 45.48
C ASP A 151 7.25 -2.69 44.03
N LYS A 152 8.04 -1.63 43.83
CA LYS A 152 8.63 -1.24 42.54
C LYS A 152 9.98 -1.92 42.30
N THR A 153 10.00 -3.10 41.69
CA THR A 153 11.17 -3.59 40.91
C THR A 153 10.78 -4.76 40.00
N ASN A 154 11.57 -4.98 38.93
CA ASN A 154 11.52 -6.15 38.02
C ASN A 154 10.27 -6.32 37.13
N LEU A 155 10.15 -5.45 36.12
CA LEU A 155 9.24 -5.55 34.95
C LEU A 155 10.03 -4.98 33.73
N TYR A 156 9.97 -5.43 32.47
CA TYR A 156 9.08 -6.34 31.71
C TYR A 156 9.87 -7.16 30.64
N SER A 157 9.17 -7.92 29.78
CA SER A 157 9.68 -8.49 28.51
C SER A 157 8.54 -8.73 27.48
N TYR A 158 8.86 -8.99 26.21
CA TYR A 158 7.97 -9.51 25.12
C TYR A 158 7.13 -8.42 24.33
N MET A 159 6.61 -8.57 23.07
CA MET A 159 6.64 -9.65 22.02
C MET A 159 7.40 -9.16 20.69
N HIS A 160 7.31 -9.46 19.36
CA HIS A 160 6.28 -9.86 18.32
C HIS A 160 6.89 -10.43 16.93
N HIS A 161 6.40 -10.04 15.71
CA HIS A 161 6.93 -10.09 14.29
C HIS A 161 6.50 -11.10 13.14
N THR A 162 5.45 -10.85 12.31
CA THR A 162 5.30 -11.36 10.87
C THR A 162 5.17 -10.23 9.85
N VAL A 163 4.70 -9.08 10.31
CA VAL A 163 3.30 -8.79 9.97
C VAL A 163 3.11 -7.87 8.78
N THR A 164 4.13 -7.80 7.91
CA THR A 164 4.14 -7.05 6.66
C THR A 164 3.00 -7.48 5.74
N PHE A 165 2.71 -8.79 5.67
CA PHE A 165 1.59 -9.36 4.92
C PHE A 165 0.20 -8.95 5.42
N SER A 166 0.12 -8.36 6.62
CA SER A 166 -1.09 -7.76 7.20
C SER A 166 -1.00 -6.22 7.16
N TYR A 167 -0.01 -5.62 7.82
CA TYR A 167 0.08 -4.17 8.05
C TYR A 167 0.52 -3.35 6.82
N THR A 168 1.01 -3.99 5.75
CA THR A 168 1.47 -3.29 4.54
C THR A 168 0.90 -3.93 3.27
N THR A 169 1.12 -5.24 3.05
CA THR A 169 0.80 -5.87 1.75
C THR A 169 -0.60 -6.49 1.66
N ALA A 170 -1.47 -6.36 2.66
CA ALA A 170 -2.76 -7.05 2.71
C ALA A 170 -3.71 -6.70 1.55
N PHE A 171 -3.52 -5.51 0.96
CA PHE A 171 -4.32 -4.99 -0.14
C PHE A 171 -3.49 -4.68 -1.40
N TRP A 172 -2.19 -5.02 -1.43
CA TRP A 172 -1.29 -4.74 -2.55
C TRP A 172 -1.74 -5.39 -3.86
N THR A 173 -1.64 -4.61 -4.93
CA THR A 173 -1.85 -4.98 -6.33
C THR A 173 -0.67 -5.80 -6.88
N TRP A 174 -0.68 -6.16 -8.17
CA TRP A 174 0.52 -6.72 -8.78
C TRP A 174 1.64 -5.69 -8.90
N GLU A 175 1.27 -4.45 -9.13
CA GLU A 175 2.14 -3.33 -9.46
C GLU A 175 2.98 -2.89 -8.24
N ASP A 176 2.39 -2.94 -7.04
CA ASP A 176 3.10 -2.76 -5.76
C ASP A 176 4.16 -3.85 -5.54
N TRP A 177 3.76 -5.12 -5.68
CA TRP A 177 4.66 -6.27 -5.63
C TRP A 177 5.72 -6.22 -6.73
N GLU A 178 5.43 -5.63 -7.89
CA GLU A 178 6.41 -5.47 -8.97
C GLU A 178 7.50 -4.47 -8.60
N LEU A 179 7.14 -3.38 -7.92
CA LEU A 179 8.07 -2.37 -7.41
C LEU A 179 8.95 -2.95 -6.29
N GLU A 180 8.33 -3.60 -5.31
CA GLU A 180 9.05 -4.17 -4.15
C GLU A 180 10.02 -5.28 -4.57
N LEU A 181 9.64 -6.16 -5.50
CA LEU A 181 10.55 -7.21 -5.98
C LEU A 181 11.73 -6.65 -6.80
N ASP A 182 11.52 -5.60 -7.59
CA ASP A 182 12.61 -4.92 -8.31
C ASP A 182 13.52 -4.14 -7.32
N TRP A 183 12.96 -3.53 -6.25
CA TRP A 183 13.72 -2.90 -5.14
C TRP A 183 14.58 -3.93 -4.38
N ALA A 184 13.98 -5.05 -3.96
CA ALA A 184 14.67 -6.07 -3.16
C ALA A 184 15.85 -6.68 -3.95
N ALA A 185 15.66 -6.97 -5.24
CA ALA A 185 16.73 -7.47 -6.09
C ALA A 185 17.89 -6.46 -6.23
N LEU A 186 17.61 -5.15 -6.36
CA LEU A 186 18.65 -4.12 -6.46
C LEU A 186 19.50 -4.01 -5.18
N ARG A 187 18.93 -4.19 -3.98
CA ARG A 187 19.72 -4.30 -2.73
C ARG A 187 20.35 -5.69 -2.52
N GLY A 188 20.13 -6.62 -3.46
CA GLY A 188 20.73 -7.95 -3.42
C GLY A 188 20.07 -8.92 -2.47
N VAL A 189 18.79 -8.75 -2.15
CA VAL A 189 17.98 -9.82 -1.57
C VAL A 189 18.09 -11.06 -2.47
N ASN A 190 18.19 -12.24 -1.86
CA ASN A 190 18.23 -13.52 -2.58
C ASN A 190 17.41 -14.64 -1.90
N LEU A 191 16.81 -14.35 -0.74
CA LEU A 191 15.84 -15.20 -0.05
C LEU A 191 14.67 -14.30 0.40
N ILE A 192 13.43 -14.63 0.03
CA ILE A 192 12.29 -13.74 0.31
C ILE A 192 11.01 -14.54 0.57
N LEU A 193 10.22 -14.12 1.56
CA LEU A 193 8.97 -14.80 1.91
C LEU A 193 7.91 -14.60 0.81
N ALA A 194 7.25 -15.69 0.39
CA ALA A 194 6.22 -15.66 -0.64
C ALA A 194 4.95 -16.36 -0.13
N TRP A 195 4.09 -15.60 0.54
CA TRP A 195 2.96 -16.13 1.34
C TRP A 195 1.56 -15.70 0.86
N VAL A 196 1.46 -14.95 -0.25
CA VAL A 196 0.16 -14.49 -0.78
C VAL A 196 -0.70 -15.68 -1.21
N GLY A 197 -2.00 -15.65 -0.95
CA GLY A 197 -2.94 -16.68 -1.37
C GLY A 197 -2.72 -18.09 -0.79
N TYR A 198 -1.96 -18.25 0.31
CA TYR A 198 -1.77 -19.55 0.96
C TYR A 198 -3.09 -20.21 1.37
N GLU A 199 -4.12 -19.41 1.66
CA GLU A 199 -5.47 -19.83 2.02
C GLU A 199 -6.06 -20.76 0.95
N LYS A 200 -5.72 -20.55 -0.34
CA LYS A 200 -6.12 -21.44 -1.45
C LYS A 200 -5.50 -22.83 -1.34
N VAL A 201 -4.21 -22.88 -0.99
CA VAL A 201 -3.47 -24.13 -0.81
C VAL A 201 -4.03 -24.92 0.37
N LEU A 202 -4.33 -24.24 1.48
CA LEU A 202 -4.92 -24.86 2.68
C LEU A 202 -6.38 -25.28 2.44
N LEU A 203 -7.22 -24.43 1.84
CA LEU A 203 -8.61 -24.72 1.48
C LEU A 203 -8.72 -26.01 0.65
N ASP A 204 -7.97 -26.11 -0.44
CA ASP A 204 -8.03 -27.30 -1.29
C ASP A 204 -7.40 -28.56 -0.64
N SER A 205 -6.48 -28.40 0.32
CA SER A 205 -5.92 -29.51 1.10
C SER A 205 -6.93 -30.03 2.14
N LEU A 206 -7.72 -29.14 2.75
CA LEU A 206 -8.79 -29.50 3.68
C LEU A 206 -10.00 -30.12 2.95
N ARG A 207 -10.32 -29.63 1.75
CA ARG A 207 -11.29 -30.28 0.83
C ARG A 207 -10.86 -31.71 0.48
N GLU A 208 -9.58 -31.95 0.19
CA GLU A 208 -9.05 -33.28 -0.14
C GLU A 208 -9.24 -34.32 0.97
N ILE A 209 -9.22 -33.90 2.25
CA ILE A 209 -9.50 -34.81 3.37
C ILE A 209 -11.00 -34.98 3.68
N GLY A 210 -11.88 -34.26 2.98
CA GLY A 210 -13.35 -34.41 3.03
C GLY A 210 -14.12 -33.31 3.78
N MET A 211 -13.50 -32.17 4.06
CA MET A 211 -14.16 -31.02 4.71
C MET A 211 -14.92 -30.17 3.69
N THR A 212 -16.02 -29.53 4.10
CA THR A 212 -16.85 -28.69 3.21
C THR A 212 -16.49 -27.21 3.33
N ASP A 213 -16.90 -26.40 2.36
CA ASP A 213 -16.56 -24.96 2.33
C ASP A 213 -17.18 -24.22 3.53
N GLU A 214 -18.36 -24.64 3.99
CA GLU A 214 -19.03 -24.13 5.19
C GLU A 214 -18.26 -24.44 6.49
N GLU A 215 -17.35 -25.42 6.48
CA GLU A 215 -16.50 -25.78 7.61
C GLU A 215 -15.11 -25.11 7.55
N ILE A 216 -14.67 -24.69 6.36
CA ILE A 216 -13.33 -24.15 6.12
C ILE A 216 -13.35 -22.62 6.01
N LEU A 217 -14.30 -22.02 5.29
CA LEU A 217 -14.34 -20.56 5.11
C LEU A 217 -14.49 -19.78 6.42
N PRO A 218 -15.26 -20.24 7.43
CA PRO A 218 -15.33 -19.56 8.74
C PRO A 218 -14.07 -19.70 9.61
N PHE A 219 -13.08 -20.50 9.21
CA PHE A 219 -11.79 -20.61 9.90
C PHE A 219 -10.80 -19.52 9.47
N PHE A 220 -10.89 -19.04 8.22
CA PHE A 220 -10.05 -17.95 7.74
C PHE A 220 -10.45 -16.62 8.37
N SER A 221 -9.45 -15.79 8.69
CA SER A 221 -9.68 -14.42 9.15
C SER A 221 -10.08 -13.48 8.01
N GLY A 222 -10.33 -12.22 8.34
CA GLY A 222 -10.36 -11.17 7.33
C GLY A 222 -8.97 -10.92 6.71
N PRO A 223 -8.90 -10.25 5.53
CA PRO A 223 -7.65 -10.07 4.76
C PRO A 223 -6.53 -9.40 5.55
N ALA A 224 -6.86 -8.32 6.26
CA ALA A 224 -5.94 -7.55 7.10
C ALA A 224 -5.37 -8.34 8.29
N PHE A 225 -5.87 -9.57 8.53
CA PHE A 225 -5.54 -10.39 9.70
C PHE A 225 -4.96 -11.77 9.34
N GLN A 226 -4.70 -12.05 8.06
CA GLN A 226 -4.30 -13.38 7.60
C GLN A 226 -2.98 -13.88 8.21
N ALA A 227 -2.03 -12.99 8.54
CA ALA A 227 -0.80 -13.40 9.21
C ALA A 227 -1.09 -14.24 10.46
N TRP A 228 -1.77 -13.69 11.46
CA TRP A 228 -2.06 -14.36 12.73
C TRP A 228 -2.96 -15.59 12.59
N ASN A 229 -3.79 -15.67 11.54
CA ASN A 229 -4.53 -16.90 11.26
C ASN A 229 -3.61 -18.05 10.81
N ARG A 230 -2.58 -17.75 10.00
CA ARG A 230 -1.59 -18.73 9.54
C ARG A 230 -0.73 -19.30 10.69
N PHE A 231 -0.56 -18.54 11.78
CA PHE A 231 0.13 -18.98 13.01
C PHE A 231 -0.79 -19.57 14.08
N GLY A 232 -2.07 -19.77 13.78
CA GLY A 232 -3.03 -20.33 14.75
C GLY A 232 -3.24 -19.48 15.99
N ASN A 233 -2.85 -18.20 15.92
CA ASN A 233 -3.08 -17.23 16.96
C ASN A 233 -4.58 -16.85 17.04
N ILE A 234 -5.17 -16.62 15.87
CA ILE A 234 -6.58 -16.33 15.67
C ILE A 234 -7.22 -17.24 14.63
N GLN A 235 -8.56 -17.25 14.59
CA GLN A 235 -9.36 -17.88 13.54
C GLN A 235 -10.65 -17.10 13.29
N GLY A 236 -11.17 -17.17 12.08
CA GLY A 236 -12.43 -16.52 11.71
C GLY A 236 -12.36 -15.00 11.64
N SER A 237 -13.43 -14.41 11.11
CA SER A 237 -13.49 -13.00 10.69
C SER A 237 -14.50 -12.19 11.52
N TRP A 238 -14.28 -10.87 11.59
CA TRP A 238 -15.20 -9.88 12.15
C TRP A 238 -15.54 -8.81 11.09
N GLY A 239 -16.54 -7.95 11.36
CA GLY A 239 -17.14 -7.08 10.33
C GLY A 239 -18.27 -7.72 9.52
N GLY A 240 -19.01 -8.66 10.12
CA GLY A 240 -20.22 -9.26 9.53
C GLY A 240 -19.99 -10.30 8.43
N HIS A 241 -18.87 -10.26 7.72
CA HIS A 241 -18.53 -11.14 6.60
C HIS A 241 -17.20 -11.89 6.83
N GLY A 242 -16.89 -12.81 5.91
CA GLY A 242 -15.61 -13.54 5.83
C GLY A 242 -15.11 -13.60 4.39
N VAL A 243 -13.87 -14.05 4.19
CA VAL A 243 -13.24 -14.10 2.86
C VAL A 243 -13.98 -15.03 1.89
N SER A 244 -14.13 -14.58 0.64
CA SER A 244 -14.81 -15.33 -0.41
C SER A 244 -13.84 -16.23 -1.18
N ILE A 245 -14.37 -17.30 -1.78
CA ILE A 245 -13.57 -18.17 -2.68
C ILE A 245 -12.98 -17.34 -3.84
N ALA A 246 -13.72 -16.36 -4.37
CA ALA A 246 -13.23 -15.49 -5.44
C ALA A 246 -11.99 -14.67 -5.03
N TRP A 247 -11.96 -14.13 -3.80
CA TRP A 247 -10.79 -13.45 -3.26
C TRP A 247 -9.63 -14.43 -3.03
N ILE A 248 -9.90 -15.61 -2.49
CA ILE A 248 -8.90 -16.67 -2.27
C ILE A 248 -8.22 -17.11 -3.58
N GLU A 249 -8.99 -17.29 -4.67
CA GLU A 249 -8.42 -17.59 -6.00
C GLU A 249 -7.63 -16.39 -6.56
N ALA A 250 -8.14 -15.16 -6.44
CA ALA A 250 -7.46 -13.97 -6.97
C ALA A 250 -6.10 -13.71 -6.30
N GLN A 251 -6.02 -13.90 -4.98
CA GLN A 251 -4.76 -13.85 -4.21
C GLN A 251 -3.79 -14.96 -4.66
N PHE A 252 -4.29 -16.14 -5.01
CA PHE A 252 -3.46 -17.24 -5.52
C PHE A 252 -2.95 -16.99 -6.96
N GLU A 253 -3.71 -16.32 -7.82
CA GLU A 253 -3.22 -15.87 -9.13
C GLU A 253 -2.16 -14.75 -8.99
N LEU A 254 -2.34 -13.83 -8.03
CA LEU A 254 -1.33 -12.81 -7.68
C LEU A 254 -0.02 -13.47 -7.20
N GLN A 255 -0.11 -14.46 -6.31
CA GLN A 255 1.04 -15.25 -5.84
C GLN A 255 1.81 -15.94 -6.98
N LYS A 256 1.14 -16.42 -8.04
CA LYS A 256 1.84 -16.99 -9.22
C LYS A 256 2.70 -15.94 -9.92
N LYS A 257 2.23 -14.69 -10.05
CA LYS A 257 3.03 -13.58 -10.60
C LYS A 257 4.24 -13.29 -9.70
N ILE A 258 4.01 -13.17 -8.39
CA ILE A 258 5.03 -12.90 -7.36
C ILE A 258 6.14 -13.97 -7.42
N VAL A 259 5.79 -15.25 -7.31
CA VAL A 259 6.77 -16.35 -7.33
C VAL A 259 7.49 -16.42 -8.69
N SER A 260 6.80 -16.17 -9.81
CA SER A 260 7.44 -16.09 -11.12
C SER A 260 8.45 -14.94 -11.22
N ARG A 261 8.21 -13.79 -10.58
CA ARG A 261 9.15 -12.65 -10.59
C ARG A 261 10.32 -12.84 -9.62
N ILE A 262 10.09 -13.42 -8.45
CA ILE A 262 11.16 -13.81 -7.51
C ILE A 262 12.18 -14.70 -8.24
N VAL A 263 11.70 -15.73 -8.93
CA VAL A 263 12.55 -16.65 -9.72
C VAL A 263 13.15 -15.98 -10.96
N GLU A 264 12.42 -15.09 -11.65
CA GLU A 264 12.93 -14.31 -12.77
C GLU A 264 14.17 -13.50 -12.36
N LEU A 265 14.12 -12.80 -11.22
CA LEU A 265 15.22 -12.01 -10.67
C LEU A 265 16.33 -12.87 -10.04
N GLY A 266 16.15 -14.20 -9.97
CA GLY A 266 17.11 -15.15 -9.40
C GLY A 266 17.17 -15.14 -7.87
N MET A 267 16.08 -14.70 -7.22
CA MET A 267 15.87 -14.85 -5.78
C MET A 267 15.20 -16.21 -5.49
N THR A 268 15.36 -16.71 -4.26
CA THR A 268 14.72 -17.94 -3.78
C THR A 268 13.42 -17.60 -3.04
N PRO A 269 12.24 -18.04 -3.51
CA PRO A 269 11.00 -17.87 -2.76
C PRO A 269 10.97 -18.83 -1.57
N VAL A 270 10.67 -18.33 -0.37
CA VAL A 270 10.34 -19.18 0.78
C VAL A 270 8.83 -19.38 0.82
N LEU A 271 8.40 -20.62 0.58
CA LEU A 271 6.99 -20.99 0.50
C LEU A 271 6.47 -21.50 1.86
N PRO A 272 5.20 -21.30 2.21
CA PRO A 272 4.60 -21.86 3.43
C PRO A 272 4.54 -23.39 3.36
N ALA A 273 4.80 -24.04 4.50
CA ALA A 273 4.46 -25.43 4.75
C ALA A 273 3.27 -25.53 5.74
N PHE A 274 2.83 -26.75 6.08
CA PHE A 274 1.65 -26.94 6.91
C PHE A 274 2.01 -26.88 8.39
N PRO A 275 1.58 -25.85 9.15
CA PRO A 275 2.01 -25.68 10.55
C PRO A 275 1.30 -26.62 11.52
N GLY A 276 0.13 -27.16 11.16
CA GLY A 276 -0.71 -28.00 12.02
C GLY A 276 -2.09 -27.42 12.34
N PHE A 277 -2.30 -26.12 12.12
CA PHE A 277 -3.59 -25.46 12.41
C PHE A 277 -4.69 -25.91 11.43
N VAL A 278 -5.86 -26.24 11.98
CA VAL A 278 -7.01 -26.80 11.24
C VAL A 278 -8.34 -26.26 11.78
N PRO A 279 -9.42 -26.21 10.97
CA PRO A 279 -10.73 -25.84 11.48
C PRO A 279 -11.24 -26.87 12.51
N PRO A 280 -11.99 -26.45 13.56
CA PRO A 280 -12.50 -27.36 14.59
C PRO A 280 -13.32 -28.57 14.07
N ALA A 281 -13.91 -28.46 12.89
CA ALA A 281 -14.65 -29.53 12.21
C ALA A 281 -13.78 -30.73 11.77
N ILE A 282 -12.44 -30.66 11.86
CA ILE A 282 -11.50 -31.74 11.50
C ILE A 282 -11.88 -33.11 12.07
N LYS A 283 -12.45 -33.18 13.29
CA LYS A 283 -12.88 -34.44 13.92
C LYS A 283 -14.12 -35.09 13.28
N ARG A 284 -14.85 -34.40 12.39
CA ARG A 284 -15.88 -35.03 11.55
C ARG A 284 -15.24 -35.94 10.48
N VAL A 285 -14.15 -35.48 9.86
CA VAL A 285 -13.47 -36.17 8.76
C VAL A 285 -12.33 -37.07 9.20
N ARG A 286 -11.80 -36.85 10.42
CA ARG A 286 -10.80 -37.69 11.07
C ARG A 286 -11.18 -37.86 12.57
N PRO A 287 -12.13 -38.77 12.90
CA PRO A 287 -12.62 -38.93 14.28
C PRO A 287 -11.56 -39.31 15.32
N HIS A 288 -10.44 -39.89 14.87
CA HIS A 288 -9.32 -40.28 15.73
C HIS A 288 -8.16 -39.28 15.73
N ALA A 289 -8.29 -38.13 15.06
CA ALA A 289 -7.20 -37.15 14.95
C ALA A 289 -6.76 -36.59 16.30
N THR A 290 -5.46 -36.63 16.54
CA THR A 290 -4.80 -36.11 17.74
C THR A 290 -4.69 -34.59 17.64
N VAL A 291 -5.74 -33.90 18.09
CA VAL A 291 -5.85 -32.44 18.06
C VAL A 291 -5.89 -31.87 19.47
N VAL A 292 -5.07 -30.86 19.72
CA VAL A 292 -5.01 -30.04 20.94
C VAL A 292 -5.38 -28.60 20.57
N ASN A 293 -6.07 -27.87 21.42
CA ASN A 293 -6.34 -26.44 21.20
C ASN A 293 -5.22 -25.57 21.78
N GLY A 294 -4.87 -24.49 21.09
CA GLY A 294 -3.96 -23.47 21.60
C GLY A 294 -4.52 -22.70 22.80
N SER A 295 -3.70 -21.86 23.42
CA SER A 295 -4.12 -20.94 24.47
C SER A 295 -4.98 -19.78 23.94
N GLN A 296 -5.75 -19.13 24.82
CA GLN A 296 -6.41 -17.86 24.49
C GLN A 296 -5.36 -16.78 24.24
N TRP A 297 -5.59 -15.97 23.21
CA TRP A 297 -4.68 -14.95 22.68
C TRP A 297 -5.32 -13.55 22.92
N SER A 298 -4.65 -12.64 23.64
CA SER A 298 -5.05 -11.23 23.89
C SER A 298 -6.47 -10.97 24.40
N GLY A 299 -7.05 -11.94 25.11
CA GLY A 299 -8.43 -11.82 25.55
C GLY A 299 -9.47 -11.95 24.42
N PHE A 300 -9.06 -12.26 23.18
CA PHE A 300 -9.98 -12.59 22.10
C PHE A 300 -10.97 -13.66 22.56
N GLN A 301 -12.24 -13.47 22.20
CA GLN A 301 -13.29 -14.42 22.54
C GLN A 301 -12.95 -15.79 21.93
N LYS A 302 -13.08 -16.88 22.69
CA LYS A 302 -12.72 -18.28 22.31
C LYS A 302 -13.06 -18.70 20.87
N LYS A 303 -14.15 -18.19 20.28
CA LYS A 303 -14.52 -18.45 18.87
C LYS A 303 -13.46 -17.98 17.86
N PHE A 304 -12.67 -16.97 18.21
CA PHE A 304 -11.69 -16.29 17.38
C PHE A 304 -10.23 -16.67 17.71
N THR A 305 -9.98 -17.59 18.63
CA THR A 305 -8.65 -18.01 19.08
C THR A 305 -8.71 -19.44 19.62
N GLU A 306 -7.78 -19.88 20.49
CA GLU A 306 -7.64 -21.26 20.97
C GLU A 306 -7.62 -22.29 19.81
N VAL A 307 -6.91 -21.96 18.73
CA VAL A 307 -6.99 -22.68 17.46
C VAL A 307 -6.64 -24.16 17.61
N SER A 308 -7.40 -25.02 16.92
CA SER A 308 -7.16 -26.46 16.87
C SER A 308 -5.85 -26.77 16.13
N PHE A 309 -4.87 -27.30 16.85
CA PHE A 309 -3.57 -27.76 16.37
C PHE A 309 -3.56 -29.28 16.25
N LEU A 310 -3.41 -29.78 15.02
CA LEU A 310 -3.20 -31.18 14.69
C LEU A 310 -1.75 -31.57 15.00
N ASN A 311 -1.57 -32.59 15.84
CA ASN A 311 -0.25 -33.03 16.28
C ASN A 311 0.56 -33.63 15.09
N PRO A 312 1.83 -33.23 14.88
CA PRO A 312 2.72 -33.82 13.88
C PRO A 312 2.92 -35.34 13.93
N LEU A 313 2.64 -35.98 15.06
CA LEU A 313 2.64 -37.45 15.19
C LEU A 313 1.39 -38.13 14.58
N ASP A 314 0.40 -37.36 14.13
CA ASP A 314 -0.82 -37.87 13.48
C ASP A 314 -0.60 -38.09 11.97
N GLU A 315 -1.04 -39.23 11.43
CA GLU A 315 -0.93 -39.51 9.99
C GLU A 315 -1.63 -38.45 9.11
N THR A 316 -2.66 -37.79 9.64
CA THR A 316 -3.34 -36.67 8.99
C THR A 316 -2.42 -35.46 8.77
N PHE A 317 -1.47 -35.21 9.69
CA PHE A 317 -0.51 -34.11 9.54
C PHE A 317 0.38 -34.36 8.33
N ALA A 318 0.96 -35.56 8.23
CA ALA A 318 1.78 -35.95 7.09
C ALA A 318 0.98 -35.96 5.77
N GLN A 319 -0.30 -36.34 5.80
CA GLN A 319 -1.19 -36.24 4.64
C GLN A 319 -1.37 -34.77 4.18
N LEU A 320 -1.69 -33.86 5.10
CA LEU A 320 -1.89 -32.44 4.79
C LEU A 320 -0.60 -31.75 4.36
N GLN A 321 0.51 -32.00 5.06
CA GLN A 321 1.84 -31.50 4.69
C GLN A 321 2.25 -31.93 3.27
N LYS A 322 1.95 -33.18 2.88
CA LYS A 322 2.14 -33.67 1.52
C LYS A 322 1.25 -32.97 0.50
N SER A 323 -0.02 -32.73 0.81
CA SER A 323 -0.94 -32.02 -0.09
C SER A 323 -0.50 -30.58 -0.30
N VAL A 324 -0.19 -29.85 0.77
CA VAL A 324 0.26 -28.43 0.75
C VAL A 324 1.51 -28.23 -0.10
N ILE A 325 2.55 -29.05 0.07
CA ILE A 325 3.77 -28.94 -0.76
C ILE A 325 3.49 -29.37 -2.19
N SER A 326 2.82 -30.51 -2.41
CA SER A 326 2.54 -31.02 -3.77
C SER A 326 1.69 -30.06 -4.61
N ARG A 327 0.78 -29.31 -3.99
CA ARG A 327 -0.04 -28.27 -4.63
C ARG A 327 0.79 -27.08 -5.07
N GLN A 328 1.68 -26.60 -4.21
CA GLN A 328 2.57 -25.49 -4.53
C GLN A 328 3.61 -25.88 -5.60
N THR A 329 4.21 -27.07 -5.51
CA THR A 329 5.10 -27.58 -6.57
C THR A 329 4.37 -27.74 -7.91
N ARG A 330 3.06 -28.04 -7.92
CA ARG A 330 2.24 -28.08 -9.14
C ARG A 330 1.90 -26.69 -9.68
N ALA A 331 1.66 -25.71 -8.81
CA ALA A 331 1.23 -24.36 -9.19
C ALA A 331 2.39 -23.44 -9.61
N PHE A 332 3.55 -23.58 -8.96
CA PHE A 332 4.72 -22.72 -9.13
C PHE A 332 5.91 -23.43 -9.78
N GLY A 333 5.93 -24.77 -9.78
CA GLY A 333 7.07 -25.58 -10.20
C GLY A 333 8.04 -25.91 -9.06
N ASN A 334 9.17 -26.54 -9.39
CA ASN A 334 10.24 -26.83 -8.43
C ASN A 334 11.16 -25.61 -8.24
N VAL A 335 10.60 -24.54 -7.66
CA VAL A 335 11.24 -23.21 -7.57
C VAL A 335 12.00 -22.96 -6.27
N THR A 336 11.83 -23.82 -5.26
CA THR A 336 12.50 -23.69 -3.96
C THR A 336 12.61 -25.04 -3.27
N HIS A 337 13.51 -25.06 -2.29
CA HIS A 337 13.65 -26.12 -1.30
C HIS A 337 13.52 -25.58 0.14
N VAL A 338 13.31 -24.27 0.32
CA VAL A 338 13.19 -23.62 1.64
C VAL A 338 11.72 -23.37 1.95
N TYR A 339 11.24 -23.85 3.10
CA TYR A 339 9.84 -23.75 3.51
C TYR A 339 9.69 -23.14 4.90
N ALA A 340 8.85 -22.10 5.01
CA ALA A 340 8.51 -21.47 6.29
C ALA A 340 7.45 -22.29 7.05
N LEU A 341 7.68 -22.58 8.33
CA LEU A 341 6.75 -23.33 9.17
C LEU A 341 6.99 -23.00 10.65
N ASP A 342 6.01 -22.36 11.30
CA ASP A 342 6.09 -22.04 12.73
C ASP A 342 4.83 -22.56 13.45
N GLN A 343 5.05 -23.26 14.58
CA GLN A 343 4.01 -24.08 15.26
C GLN A 343 3.66 -23.56 16.66
N PHE A 344 4.59 -22.86 17.30
CA PHE A 344 4.49 -22.36 18.67
C PHE A 344 4.81 -20.88 18.73
N ASN A 345 4.37 -20.16 17.70
CA ASN A 345 4.42 -18.73 17.76
C ASN A 345 3.43 -18.22 18.82
N GLU A 346 3.96 -17.55 19.84
CA GLU A 346 3.26 -16.90 20.96
C GLU A 346 2.34 -17.80 21.79
N ILE A 347 2.25 -19.08 21.42
CA ILE A 347 1.42 -20.14 21.98
C ILE A 347 2.36 -21.17 22.58
N ASN A 348 2.19 -21.49 23.87
CA ASN A 348 2.99 -22.53 24.50
C ASN A 348 2.64 -23.91 23.91
N PRO A 349 3.64 -24.77 23.61
CA PRO A 349 3.39 -26.19 23.32
C PRO A 349 2.60 -26.86 24.44
N ALA A 350 1.79 -27.88 24.10
CA ALA A 350 0.96 -28.62 25.05
C ALA A 350 1.74 -29.35 26.17
N SER A 351 3.06 -29.47 26.04
CA SER A 351 3.97 -29.94 27.09
C SER A 351 5.36 -29.34 26.92
N GLY A 352 6.02 -29.03 28.04
CA GLY A 352 7.42 -28.61 28.10
C GLY A 352 8.42 -29.76 28.28
N GLU A 353 7.97 -31.01 28.14
CA GLU A 353 8.82 -32.20 28.23
C GLU A 353 9.77 -32.32 27.03
N LEU A 354 11.07 -32.54 27.30
CA LEU A 354 12.11 -32.52 26.26
C LEU A 354 11.86 -33.57 25.16
N GLY A 355 11.43 -34.77 25.54
CA GLY A 355 11.08 -35.84 24.59
C GLY A 355 9.84 -35.54 23.74
N TYR A 356 8.87 -34.78 24.28
CA TYR A 356 7.71 -34.32 23.52
C TYR A 356 8.13 -33.28 22.48
N LEU A 357 8.89 -32.26 22.89
CA LEU A 357 9.37 -31.20 22.02
C LEU A 357 10.24 -31.74 20.88
N ARG A 358 11.19 -32.64 21.18
CA ARG A 358 12.02 -33.30 20.15
C ARG A 358 11.18 -34.14 19.19
N ASN A 359 10.28 -34.97 19.70
CA ASN A 359 9.49 -35.86 18.84
C ASN A 359 8.57 -35.05 17.91
N LEU A 360 8.05 -33.93 18.36
CA LEU A 360 7.17 -33.09 17.57
C LEU A 360 7.90 -32.48 16.36
N SER A 361 9.04 -31.82 16.58
CA SER A 361 9.86 -31.29 15.49
C SER A 361 10.47 -32.38 14.59
N LEU A 362 10.81 -33.54 15.14
CA LEU A 362 11.25 -34.72 14.36
C LEU A 362 10.19 -35.14 13.34
N HIS A 363 8.92 -35.25 13.74
CA HIS A 363 7.86 -35.66 12.82
C HIS A 363 7.49 -34.54 11.84
N THR A 364 7.49 -33.27 12.27
CA THR A 364 7.37 -32.11 11.36
C THR A 364 8.45 -32.17 10.26
N TRP A 365 9.72 -32.29 10.63
CA TRP A 365 10.84 -32.42 9.68
C TRP A 365 10.72 -33.66 8.78
N GLN A 366 10.48 -34.85 9.33
CA GLN A 366 10.30 -36.07 8.54
C GLN A 366 9.16 -35.94 7.52
N SER A 367 8.05 -35.28 7.88
CA SER A 367 6.93 -35.05 6.96
C SER A 367 7.26 -34.08 5.83
N LEU A 368 8.18 -33.12 6.02
CA LEU A 368 8.74 -32.30 4.95
C LEU A 368 9.67 -33.11 4.04
N LYS A 369 10.66 -33.82 4.61
CA LYS A 369 11.66 -34.61 3.85
C LYS A 369 11.03 -35.75 3.05
N ALA A 370 9.91 -36.31 3.52
CA ALA A 370 9.13 -37.32 2.82
C ALA A 370 8.44 -36.83 1.52
N VAL A 371 8.37 -35.51 1.32
CA VAL A 371 7.76 -34.89 0.11
C VAL A 371 8.83 -34.25 -0.76
N ASN A 372 9.77 -33.53 -0.15
CA ASN A 372 10.95 -32.97 -0.82
C ASN A 372 12.21 -33.35 -0.02
N PRO A 373 13.03 -34.33 -0.47
CA PRO A 373 14.25 -34.74 0.21
C PRO A 373 15.32 -33.63 0.36
N ALA A 374 15.22 -32.54 -0.42
CA ALA A 374 16.07 -31.35 -0.28
C ALA A 374 15.47 -30.29 0.66
N ALA A 375 14.30 -30.52 1.26
CA ALA A 375 13.60 -29.50 2.06
C ALA A 375 14.44 -29.01 3.24
N VAL A 376 14.48 -27.68 3.38
CA VAL A 376 15.03 -26.94 4.52
C VAL A 376 13.86 -26.29 5.25
N TRP A 377 13.72 -26.57 6.54
CA TRP A 377 12.73 -25.96 7.40
C TRP A 377 13.24 -24.59 7.86
N MET A 378 12.69 -23.51 7.30
CA MET A 378 12.89 -22.17 7.82
C MET A 378 11.92 -21.93 8.98
N MET A 379 12.44 -21.52 10.13
CA MET A 379 11.65 -21.18 11.32
C MET A 379 12.17 -19.91 11.99
N GLN A 380 11.39 -19.38 12.91
CA GLN A 380 11.76 -18.19 13.66
C GLN A 380 12.38 -18.53 15.00
N GLY A 381 13.50 -17.88 15.32
CA GLY A 381 14.04 -17.85 16.68
C GLY A 381 13.15 -17.08 17.67
N TRP A 382 12.05 -16.49 17.18
CA TRP A 382 11.18 -15.59 17.92
C TRP A 382 10.69 -16.15 19.26
N LEU A 383 10.07 -17.34 19.21
CA LEU A 383 9.49 -18.01 20.38
C LEU A 383 10.47 -18.13 21.56
N PHE A 384 11.78 -18.19 21.28
CA PHE A 384 12.83 -18.29 22.28
C PHE A 384 13.04 -16.98 23.06
N TYR A 385 12.80 -15.81 22.47
CA TYR A 385 12.66 -14.56 23.22
C TYR A 385 11.28 -14.48 23.86
N ASP A 386 10.24 -14.70 23.05
CA ASP A 386 8.83 -14.48 23.35
C ASP A 386 8.31 -15.13 24.64
N LYS A 387 8.59 -16.41 24.83
CA LYS A 387 8.28 -17.15 26.05
C LYS A 387 9.59 -17.68 26.65
N LYS A 388 10.62 -16.83 26.83
CA LYS A 388 11.95 -17.25 27.35
C LYS A 388 11.89 -18.07 28.65
N ASP A 389 10.87 -17.82 29.48
CA ASP A 389 10.64 -18.51 30.76
C ASP A 389 10.15 -19.96 30.54
N PHE A 390 9.50 -20.23 29.40
CA PHE A 390 9.23 -21.58 28.92
C PHE A 390 10.44 -22.12 28.15
N TRP A 391 10.98 -21.39 27.18
CA TRP A 391 12.06 -21.81 26.28
C TRP A 391 13.46 -21.66 26.89
N ASP A 392 13.71 -22.39 27.99
CA ASP A 392 15.07 -22.55 28.51
C ASP A 392 15.99 -23.29 27.50
N PRO A 393 17.33 -23.14 27.57
CA PRO A 393 18.24 -23.71 26.59
C PRO A 393 18.10 -25.22 26.36
N ASN A 394 17.66 -26.01 27.35
CA ASN A 394 17.46 -27.45 27.19
C ASN A 394 16.23 -27.74 26.31
N ARG A 395 15.14 -26.97 26.47
CA ARG A 395 13.94 -27.09 25.62
C ARG A 395 14.18 -26.61 24.20
N ILE A 396 14.94 -25.52 24.03
CA ILE A 396 15.37 -25.07 22.70
C ILE A 396 16.21 -26.17 22.04
N SER A 397 17.25 -26.67 22.73
CA SER A 397 18.12 -27.73 22.22
C SER A 397 17.32 -29.00 21.87
N ALA A 398 16.42 -29.44 22.75
CA ALA A 398 15.56 -30.59 22.51
C ALA A 398 14.68 -30.41 21.25
N TYR A 399 14.01 -29.26 21.10
CA TYR A 399 13.20 -28.95 19.93
C TYR A 399 14.03 -28.89 18.64
N LEU A 400 15.16 -28.17 18.62
CA LEU A 400 16.03 -28.09 17.44
C LEU A 400 16.72 -29.43 17.10
N SER A 401 16.94 -30.30 18.08
CA SER A 401 17.52 -31.65 17.90
C SER A 401 16.59 -32.68 17.24
N GLY A 402 15.31 -32.33 17.01
CA GLY A 402 14.40 -33.14 16.21
C GLY A 402 14.73 -33.08 14.72
N VAL A 403 15.34 -31.99 14.24
CA VAL A 403 15.95 -31.95 12.91
C VAL A 403 17.32 -32.59 13.00
N GLU A 404 17.49 -33.79 12.46
CA GLU A 404 18.70 -34.61 12.71
C GLU A 404 19.91 -34.20 11.85
N ARG A 405 19.69 -33.37 10.82
CA ARG A 405 20.74 -32.67 10.05
C ARG A 405 20.73 -31.19 10.39
N ASN A 406 21.87 -30.50 10.30
CA ASN A 406 21.91 -29.06 10.56
C ASN A 406 21.45 -28.26 9.34
N ASP A 407 21.95 -28.58 8.16
CA ASP A 407 21.62 -27.91 6.88
C ASP A 407 20.13 -28.06 6.47
N ASP A 408 19.39 -28.98 7.08
CA ASP A 408 17.95 -29.19 6.87
C ASP A 408 17.06 -28.15 7.61
N MET A 409 17.65 -27.19 8.30
CA MET A 409 16.94 -26.12 9.02
C MET A 409 17.67 -24.77 8.92
N LEU A 410 16.89 -23.69 8.88
CA LEU A 410 17.38 -22.31 8.81
C LEU A 410 16.60 -21.46 9.83
N ILE A 411 17.30 -20.80 10.74
CA ILE A 411 16.66 -20.04 11.84
C ILE A 411 16.82 -18.53 11.62
N LEU A 412 15.73 -17.78 11.72
CA LEU A 412 15.78 -16.32 11.71
C LEU A 412 15.92 -15.80 13.16
N ASP A 413 17.06 -15.20 13.53
CA ASP A 413 17.22 -14.53 14.84
C ASP A 413 16.57 -13.15 14.75
N LEU A 414 15.25 -13.13 15.01
CA LEU A 414 14.27 -12.19 14.48
C LEU A 414 14.32 -10.76 15.05
N TYR A 415 15.30 -10.45 15.91
CA TYR A 415 15.46 -9.16 16.58
C TYR A 415 16.93 -8.89 16.95
N SER A 416 17.85 -9.26 16.05
CA SER A 416 19.27 -9.39 16.36
C SER A 416 19.97 -8.07 16.69
N GLU A 417 19.44 -6.94 16.24
CA GLU A 417 19.98 -5.60 16.53
C GLU A 417 19.80 -5.18 17.99
N SER A 418 18.87 -5.83 18.72
CA SER A 418 18.44 -5.34 20.02
C SER A 418 18.15 -6.41 21.06
N LYS A 419 17.71 -7.60 20.67
CA LYS A 419 17.46 -8.76 21.53
C LYS A 419 17.86 -10.07 20.83
N PRO A 420 19.13 -10.22 20.37
CA PRO A 420 19.60 -11.45 19.73
C PRO A 420 19.48 -12.67 20.65
N GLN A 421 19.19 -13.83 20.06
CA GLN A 421 19.08 -15.12 20.75
C GLN A 421 20.24 -16.09 20.40
N TRP A 422 21.04 -15.80 19.38
CA TRP A 422 22.16 -16.64 18.98
C TRP A 422 23.19 -16.88 20.11
N GLN A 423 23.50 -15.89 20.97
CA GLN A 423 24.43 -16.11 22.10
C GLN A 423 23.85 -17.07 23.15
N ARG A 424 22.54 -17.00 23.42
CA ARG A 424 21.86 -17.84 24.44
C ARG A 424 21.68 -19.30 23.99
N THR A 425 21.76 -19.52 22.69
CA THR A 425 21.54 -20.82 22.04
C THR A 425 22.83 -21.45 21.51
N GLU A 426 24.00 -20.90 21.89
CA GLU A 426 25.32 -21.34 21.42
C GLU A 426 25.37 -21.44 19.89
N SER A 427 24.94 -20.36 19.23
CA SER A 427 24.74 -20.28 17.79
C SER A 427 23.76 -21.33 17.25
N TYR A 428 22.59 -21.39 17.88
CA TYR A 428 21.54 -22.38 17.64
C TYR A 428 22.02 -23.84 17.60
N PHE A 429 22.97 -24.19 18.46
CA PHE A 429 23.60 -25.52 18.53
C PHE A 429 24.16 -25.98 17.17
N GLY A 430 24.64 -25.02 16.36
CA GLY A 430 25.20 -25.25 15.03
C GLY A 430 24.18 -25.36 13.89
N LYS A 431 22.89 -25.06 14.11
CA LYS A 431 21.95 -24.85 12.99
C LYS A 431 22.31 -23.57 12.23
N PRO A 432 22.25 -23.55 10.88
CA PRO A 432 22.32 -22.33 10.09
C PRO A 432 21.30 -21.29 10.53
N TRP A 433 21.72 -20.03 10.64
CA TRP A 433 20.83 -18.93 11.01
C TRP A 433 21.13 -17.62 10.28
N ILE A 434 20.18 -16.69 10.35
CA ILE A 434 20.23 -15.36 9.76
C ILE A 434 20.06 -14.31 10.85
N TRP A 435 20.98 -13.34 10.89
CA TRP A 435 20.91 -12.16 11.76
C TRP A 435 19.89 -11.20 11.17
N CYS A 436 18.74 -11.00 11.82
CA CYS A 436 17.65 -10.18 11.27
C CYS A 436 17.49 -8.87 12.04
N GLN A 437 17.35 -7.76 11.31
CA GLN A 437 16.86 -6.50 11.84
C GLN A 437 15.34 -6.46 11.74
N LEU A 438 14.70 -6.24 12.88
CA LEU A 438 13.28 -5.96 12.97
C LEU A 438 13.00 -4.48 12.71
N HIS A 439 13.59 -3.61 13.53
CA HIS A 439 13.36 -2.17 13.64
C HIS A 439 11.92 -1.71 13.98
N ASP A 440 10.92 -2.12 13.20
CA ASP A 440 9.52 -1.68 13.30
C ASP A 440 8.56 -2.79 13.77
N PHE A 441 7.54 -2.34 14.51
CA PHE A 441 6.38 -3.09 14.99
C PHE A 441 5.11 -2.39 14.51
N GLY A 442 4.02 -3.09 14.21
CA GLY A 442 2.72 -2.52 13.85
C GLY A 442 2.64 -1.81 12.49
N GLY A 443 3.77 -1.59 11.79
CA GLY A 443 3.87 -0.48 10.85
C GLY A 443 3.62 0.83 11.59
N ASN A 444 4.50 1.21 12.50
CA ASN A 444 4.27 2.36 13.39
C ASN A 444 5.09 3.56 12.92
N MET A 445 4.51 4.76 13.00
CA MET A 445 5.11 5.94 12.36
C MET A 445 5.99 6.75 13.32
N GLY A 446 7.30 6.53 13.25
CA GLY A 446 8.28 7.24 14.07
C GLY A 446 9.65 7.29 13.39
N MET A 447 10.36 8.42 13.47
CA MET A 447 11.75 8.49 13.01
C MET A 447 12.64 7.81 14.05
N TYR A 448 13.31 6.71 13.67
CA TYR A 448 14.09 5.88 14.59
C TYR A 448 15.25 5.16 13.89
N GLY A 449 16.25 4.72 14.66
CA GLY A 449 17.26 3.79 14.18
C GLY A 449 18.33 3.44 15.23
N GLN A 450 19.06 2.37 14.96
CA GLN A 450 20.22 1.92 15.74
C GLN A 450 21.42 1.69 14.80
N ILE A 451 21.74 2.67 13.95
CA ILE A 451 22.66 2.50 12.81
C ILE A 451 24.06 1.96 13.18
N MET A 452 24.53 2.19 14.41
CA MET A 452 25.81 1.65 14.89
C MET A 452 25.72 0.16 15.26
N ASN A 453 24.60 -0.32 15.80
CA ASN A 453 24.37 -1.73 16.10
C ASN A 453 24.26 -2.54 14.80
N ILE A 454 23.39 -2.13 13.86
CA ILE A 454 23.19 -2.83 12.59
C ILE A 454 24.41 -2.82 11.65
N THR A 455 25.45 -2.03 11.95
CA THR A 455 26.75 -2.07 11.25
C THR A 455 27.83 -2.83 12.02
N SER A 456 27.79 -2.86 13.35
CA SER A 456 28.84 -3.45 14.19
C SER A 456 28.51 -4.88 14.63
N ASP A 457 27.30 -5.10 15.12
CA ASP A 457 26.85 -6.31 15.77
C ASP A 457 26.68 -7.51 14.82
N PRO A 458 26.21 -7.38 13.55
CA PRO A 458 26.21 -8.51 12.61
C PRO A 458 27.63 -8.91 12.19
N ILE A 459 28.57 -7.95 12.17
CA ILE A 459 29.99 -8.24 11.91
C ILE A 459 30.64 -8.91 13.13
N GLU A 460 30.29 -8.50 14.36
CA GLU A 460 30.71 -9.23 15.57
C GLU A 460 30.16 -10.66 15.56
N ALA A 461 28.88 -10.86 15.24
CA ALA A 461 28.26 -12.18 15.16
C ALA A 461 28.96 -13.07 14.12
N LEU A 462 29.24 -12.56 12.91
CA LEU A 462 29.91 -13.31 11.85
C LEU A 462 31.34 -13.74 12.24
N ASN A 463 32.05 -12.94 13.03
CA ASN A 463 33.37 -13.29 13.56
C ASN A 463 33.31 -14.26 14.77
N LYS A 464 32.11 -14.61 15.27
CA LYS A 464 31.89 -15.47 16.45
C LYS A 464 31.02 -16.71 16.17
N SER A 465 30.54 -16.88 14.93
CA SER A 465 29.55 -17.89 14.57
C SER A 465 29.81 -18.50 13.20
N ASP A 466 30.34 -19.72 13.18
CA ASP A 466 30.52 -20.52 11.94
C ASP A 466 29.19 -20.93 11.29
N SER A 467 28.05 -20.79 11.98
CA SER A 467 26.70 -21.10 11.46
C SER A 467 25.87 -19.87 11.06
N LEU A 468 26.44 -18.66 11.09
CA LEU A 468 25.75 -17.46 10.59
C LEU A 468 25.87 -17.41 9.06
N VAL A 469 24.75 -17.59 8.36
CA VAL A 469 24.73 -17.73 6.89
C VAL A 469 24.06 -16.57 6.15
N GLY A 470 23.48 -15.60 6.86
CA GLY A 470 22.79 -14.47 6.24
C GLY A 470 22.53 -13.28 7.16
N PHE A 471 22.23 -12.13 6.55
CA PHE A 471 21.58 -10.99 7.21
C PHE A 471 20.16 -10.83 6.65
N GLY A 472 19.23 -10.21 7.39
CA GLY A 472 17.83 -10.12 6.96
C GLY A 472 17.05 -8.93 7.48
N LEU A 473 15.97 -8.58 6.77
CA LEU A 473 14.98 -7.58 7.18
C LEU A 473 13.67 -8.27 7.57
N THR A 474 13.18 -7.95 8.77
CA THR A 474 12.00 -8.60 9.39
C THR A 474 11.10 -7.59 10.08
N MET A 475 10.84 -6.44 9.45
CA MET A 475 9.92 -5.39 9.96
C MET A 475 8.45 -5.78 9.89
N GLU A 476 7.67 -5.34 10.88
CA GLU A 476 6.23 -5.56 10.91
C GLU A 476 5.46 -4.75 9.87
N GLY A 477 5.88 -3.52 9.57
CA GLY A 477 5.40 -2.78 8.42
C GLY A 477 6.50 -1.94 7.77
N GLN A 478 6.20 -1.49 6.56
CA GLN A 478 6.96 -0.42 5.91
C GLN A 478 6.18 0.88 6.09
N GLU A 479 6.72 1.79 6.90
CA GLU A 479 6.13 3.12 7.20
C GLU A 479 7.21 4.21 7.31
N GLY A 480 8.25 4.10 6.47
CA GLY A 480 9.40 5.02 6.42
C GLY A 480 10.72 4.41 6.89
N ASN A 481 11.66 5.26 7.30
CA ASN A 481 13.02 4.90 7.77
C ASN A 481 13.86 4.03 6.80
N GLU A 482 13.59 4.06 5.49
CA GLU A 482 14.20 3.15 4.48
C GLU A 482 15.73 3.02 4.59
N ILE A 483 16.45 4.13 4.83
CA ILE A 483 17.92 4.18 5.02
C ILE A 483 18.45 3.21 6.08
N VAL A 484 17.65 2.89 7.12
CA VAL A 484 18.04 1.99 8.21
C VAL A 484 18.00 0.53 7.75
N TYR A 485 17.13 0.19 6.81
CA TYR A 485 17.02 -1.15 6.23
C TYR A 485 18.03 -1.35 5.07
N ASP A 486 18.17 -0.32 4.22
CA ASP A 486 19.17 -0.25 3.15
C ASP A 486 20.60 -0.45 3.70
N LEU A 487 20.91 0.18 4.84
CA LEU A 487 22.21 0.08 5.50
C LEU A 487 22.59 -1.34 5.94
N LEU A 488 21.64 -2.18 6.38
CA LEU A 488 21.95 -3.58 6.73
C LEU A 488 22.15 -4.46 5.49
N LEU A 489 21.35 -4.26 4.45
CA LEU A 489 21.56 -4.96 3.18
C LEU A 489 22.90 -4.58 2.55
N ASP A 490 23.33 -3.33 2.67
CA ASP A 490 24.67 -2.87 2.31
C ASP A 490 25.77 -3.44 3.21
N GLN A 491 25.51 -3.63 4.51
CA GLN A 491 26.46 -4.24 5.44
C GLN A 491 26.77 -5.70 5.06
N ALA A 492 25.86 -6.40 4.37
CA ALA A 492 26.10 -7.74 3.80
C ALA A 492 27.15 -7.77 2.66
N TRP A 493 27.64 -6.60 2.22
CA TRP A 493 28.70 -6.44 1.21
C TRP A 493 29.99 -5.82 1.78
N SER A 494 30.12 -5.72 3.11
CA SER A 494 31.31 -5.15 3.76
C SER A 494 31.76 -5.96 4.99
N ALA A 495 32.96 -6.56 4.93
CA ALA A 495 33.58 -7.28 6.05
C ALA A 495 34.01 -6.39 7.24
N LYS A 496 33.57 -5.14 7.27
CA LYS A 496 33.82 -4.14 8.31
C LYS A 496 32.56 -3.28 8.52
N PRO A 497 32.32 -2.77 9.73
CA PRO A 497 31.24 -1.81 9.97
C PRO A 497 31.34 -0.62 9.02
N ILE A 498 30.23 -0.27 8.38
CA ILE A 498 30.15 0.83 7.41
C ILE A 498 30.39 2.18 8.09
N ASP A 499 31.13 3.09 7.43
CA ASP A 499 31.20 4.49 7.84
C ASP A 499 29.84 5.16 7.58
N THR A 500 29.00 5.20 8.61
CA THR A 500 27.67 5.78 8.53
C THR A 500 27.67 7.25 8.10
N ARG A 501 28.76 8.01 8.32
CA ARG A 501 28.85 9.40 7.81
C ARG A 501 28.99 9.41 6.29
N ALA A 502 29.92 8.62 5.75
CA ALA A 502 30.09 8.50 4.29
C ALA A 502 28.84 7.93 3.61
N TYR A 503 28.15 7.02 4.30
CA TYR A 503 26.87 6.44 3.86
C TYR A 503 25.77 7.50 3.76
N PHE A 504 25.47 8.21 4.84
CA PHE A 504 24.43 9.25 4.86
C PHE A 504 24.73 10.41 3.90
N GLN A 505 26.01 10.76 3.68
CA GLN A 505 26.39 11.74 2.65
C GLN A 505 26.13 11.22 1.23
N SER A 506 26.24 9.91 0.99
CA SER A 506 25.93 9.30 -0.31
C SER A 506 24.42 9.20 -0.52
N TRP A 507 23.66 8.82 0.52
CA TRP A 507 22.19 8.86 0.54
C TRP A 507 21.64 10.24 0.16
N VAL A 508 22.09 11.31 0.83
CA VAL A 508 21.69 12.71 0.52
C VAL A 508 21.99 13.10 -0.92
N ARG A 509 23.13 12.64 -1.49
CA ARG A 509 23.52 12.97 -2.86
C ARG A 509 22.59 12.32 -3.89
N SER A 510 22.17 11.08 -3.66
CA SER A 510 21.31 10.33 -4.59
C SER A 510 19.83 10.63 -4.40
N ARG A 511 19.37 10.80 -3.15
CA ARG A 511 17.94 11.01 -2.83
C ARG A 511 17.41 12.38 -3.26
N TYR A 512 18.27 13.40 -3.32
CA TYR A 512 17.91 14.76 -3.78
C TYR A 512 18.70 15.19 -5.01
N SER A 513 19.11 14.24 -5.86
CA SER A 513 19.82 14.55 -7.09
C SER A 513 18.92 15.35 -8.06
N GLY A 514 19.55 16.12 -8.95
CA GLY A 514 18.87 17.01 -9.88
C GLY A 514 19.85 17.85 -10.68
N ASN A 515 19.34 18.79 -11.48
CA ASN A 515 20.17 19.69 -12.30
C ASN A 515 20.76 20.88 -11.49
N PHE A 516 21.20 20.60 -10.26
CA PHE A 516 21.71 21.57 -9.28
C PHE A 516 22.69 20.89 -8.32
N SER A 517 23.50 21.68 -7.61
CA SER A 517 24.33 21.17 -6.51
C SER A 517 23.49 21.06 -5.24
N VAL A 518 23.25 19.83 -4.77
CA VAL A 518 22.46 19.54 -3.54
C VAL A 518 22.93 20.44 -2.37
N PRO A 519 22.05 21.25 -1.75
CA PRO A 519 22.47 22.21 -0.72
C PRO A 519 23.14 21.56 0.50
N ASN A 520 24.23 22.18 0.98
CA ASN A 520 24.99 21.70 2.14
C ASN A 520 24.12 21.55 3.40
N GLU A 521 23.09 22.38 3.55
CA GLU A 521 22.08 22.29 4.60
C GLU A 521 21.51 20.87 4.76
N LEU A 522 21.24 20.15 3.66
CA LEU A 522 20.67 18.81 3.70
C LEU A 522 21.69 17.77 4.23
N TYR A 523 22.95 17.89 3.83
CA TYR A 523 24.04 17.07 4.38
C TYR A 523 24.24 17.32 5.88
N THR A 524 24.11 18.56 6.34
CA THR A 524 24.16 18.90 7.77
C THR A 524 22.94 18.34 8.52
N ALA A 525 21.74 18.48 7.97
CA ALA A 525 20.50 17.99 8.57
C ALA A 525 20.52 16.46 8.74
N TRP A 526 20.94 15.72 7.71
CA TRP A 526 21.08 14.27 7.80
C TRP A 526 22.23 13.83 8.71
N ASP A 527 23.35 14.55 8.81
CA ASP A 527 24.39 14.26 9.82
C ASP A 527 24.00 14.67 11.25
N LEU A 528 22.92 15.45 11.45
CA LEU A 528 22.28 15.62 12.78
C LEU A 528 21.38 14.43 13.09
N LEU A 529 20.46 14.07 12.18
CA LEU A 529 19.59 12.89 12.31
C LEU A 529 20.41 11.61 12.57
N ARG A 530 21.49 11.40 11.80
CA ARG A 530 22.44 10.29 11.93
C ARG A 530 23.04 10.16 13.33
N LYS A 531 23.34 11.27 14.01
CA LYS A 531 23.95 11.25 15.35
C LYS A 531 22.94 11.03 16.48
N THR A 532 21.65 11.18 16.19
CA THR A 532 20.60 11.35 17.20
C THR A 532 19.43 10.40 16.92
N VAL A 533 18.48 10.82 16.11
CA VAL A 533 17.25 10.11 15.74
C VAL A 533 17.52 8.69 15.21
N TYR A 534 18.54 8.54 14.35
CA TYR A 534 18.93 7.24 13.76
C TYR A 534 20.00 6.47 14.57
N ASN A 535 20.46 7.01 15.69
CA ASN A 535 21.50 6.40 16.52
C ASN A 535 21.09 6.38 17.99
N ASN A 536 19.97 5.71 18.26
CA ASN A 536 19.55 5.42 19.62
C ASN A 536 20.51 4.41 20.28
N THR A 537 21.22 4.85 21.31
CA THR A 537 22.06 4.00 22.17
C THR A 537 21.38 3.61 23.48
N ASN A 538 20.16 4.12 23.75
CA ASN A 538 19.39 3.79 24.95
C ASN A 538 18.59 2.49 24.75
N LEU A 539 19.24 1.34 24.96
CA LEU A 539 18.62 0.01 24.79
C LEU A 539 17.53 -0.35 25.83
N THR A 540 17.05 0.61 26.63
CA THR A 540 15.77 0.51 27.37
C THR A 540 14.56 0.80 26.48
N THR A 541 14.75 1.60 25.42
CA THR A 541 13.80 1.78 24.31
C THR A 541 14.45 1.28 23.04
N TYR A 542 14.17 0.03 22.69
CA TYR A 542 14.93 -0.72 21.68
C TYR A 542 14.16 -0.97 20.38
N SER A 543 13.07 -0.21 20.19
CA SER A 543 12.16 -0.24 19.04
C SER A 543 11.76 1.18 18.62
N LEU A 544 11.17 1.31 17.43
CA LEU A 544 10.53 2.54 16.95
C LEU A 544 9.43 3.02 17.92
N THR A 545 9.30 4.34 18.08
CA THR A 545 8.42 4.97 19.08
C THR A 545 7.31 5.82 18.46
N LYS A 546 6.10 5.77 19.04
CA LYS A 546 4.92 6.52 18.58
C LYS A 546 4.83 7.94 19.12
N SER A 547 4.06 8.76 18.42
CA SER A 547 3.57 10.02 18.96
C SER A 547 2.38 9.76 19.90
N ILE A 548 2.34 10.41 21.06
CA ILE A 548 1.29 10.16 22.06
C ILE A 548 -0.13 10.55 21.60
N PHE A 549 -0.29 11.23 20.45
CA PHE A 549 -1.60 11.54 19.91
C PHE A 549 -2.29 10.32 19.28
N GLU A 550 -1.53 9.30 18.87
CA GLU A 550 -2.01 8.10 18.20
C GLU A 550 -2.67 7.09 19.15
N ILE A 551 -2.41 7.22 20.46
CA ILE A 551 -2.91 6.32 21.50
C ILE A 551 -4.12 6.92 22.23
N SER A 552 -4.98 6.06 22.75
CA SER A 552 -6.15 6.42 23.58
C SER A 552 -5.79 7.44 24.68
N PRO A 553 -6.50 8.59 24.78
CA PRO A 553 -6.23 9.63 25.78
C PRO A 553 -6.48 9.18 27.23
N ASP A 554 -5.62 9.60 28.15
CA ASP A 554 -5.74 9.39 29.60
C ASP A 554 -5.01 10.53 30.35
N ILE A 555 -5.21 10.68 31.67
CA ILE A 555 -4.60 11.73 32.51
C ILE A 555 -3.19 11.37 33.04
N ALA A 556 -2.69 10.18 32.69
CA ALA A 556 -1.43 9.59 33.13
C ALA A 556 -0.94 8.54 32.13
N GLY A 557 0.29 8.05 32.29
CA GLY A 557 0.79 6.85 31.60
C GLY A 557 0.98 6.94 30.08
N LEU A 558 0.77 8.10 29.44
CA LEU A 558 0.98 8.27 28.00
C LEU A 558 2.44 8.57 27.61
N VAL A 559 3.17 9.33 28.43
CA VAL A 559 4.50 9.90 28.11
C VAL A 559 5.62 9.03 28.69
N GLY A 560 6.68 8.82 27.91
CA GLY A 560 7.89 8.15 28.40
C GLY A 560 7.76 6.63 28.56
N ARG A 561 6.85 5.99 27.81
CA ARG A 561 6.79 4.52 27.75
C ARG A 561 8.09 3.96 27.14
N VAL A 562 8.62 2.90 27.74
CA VAL A 562 9.85 2.20 27.36
C VAL A 562 9.56 0.71 27.20
N GLY A 563 10.51 -0.07 26.67
CA GLY A 563 10.27 -1.46 26.27
C GLY A 563 9.74 -1.55 24.84
N HIS A 564 8.78 -2.46 24.61
CA HIS A 564 8.03 -2.52 23.35
C HIS A 564 6.51 -2.26 23.52
N TYR A 565 5.87 -2.63 24.64
CA TYR A 565 4.44 -2.32 24.82
C TYR A 565 4.04 -2.08 26.29
N PRO A 566 2.97 -1.31 26.57
CA PRO A 566 2.20 -0.45 25.65
C PRO A 566 3.11 0.49 24.85
N THR A 567 2.88 0.58 23.52
CA THR A 567 3.90 1.02 22.54
C THR A 567 4.76 2.19 23.02
N PRO A 568 6.11 2.16 22.92
CA PRO A 568 6.96 3.18 23.50
C PRO A 568 6.71 4.58 22.95
N THR A 569 6.81 5.55 23.84
CA THR A 569 6.56 6.98 23.62
C THR A 569 7.66 7.84 24.25
N SER A 570 8.81 7.22 24.52
CA SER A 570 10.03 7.88 24.99
C SER A 570 10.80 8.45 23.81
N ILE A 571 11.07 9.75 23.83
CA ILE A 571 11.93 10.40 22.84
C ILE A 571 13.38 10.21 23.30
N ASN A 572 14.17 9.42 22.57
CA ASN A 572 15.53 9.02 22.97
C ASN A 572 16.63 10.00 22.49
N TYR A 573 16.23 11.18 22.01
CA TYR A 573 17.08 12.26 21.53
C TYR A 573 16.52 13.60 22.04
N ASP A 574 17.31 14.68 22.00
CA ASP A 574 16.80 16.03 22.32
C ASP A 574 15.79 16.49 21.24
N PRO A 575 14.51 16.73 21.58
CA PRO A 575 13.50 17.17 20.61
C PRO A 575 13.88 18.44 19.85
N MET A 576 14.75 19.30 20.41
CA MET A 576 15.22 20.52 19.76
C MET A 576 16.00 20.27 18.47
N VAL A 577 16.61 19.09 18.31
CA VAL A 577 17.37 18.73 17.10
C VAL A 577 16.48 18.75 15.86
N LEU A 578 15.21 18.36 15.97
CA LEU A 578 14.29 18.41 14.82
C LEU A 578 13.92 19.84 14.42
N ASN A 579 13.94 20.81 15.34
CA ASN A 579 13.76 22.22 14.99
C ASN A 579 14.93 22.75 14.14
N GLU A 580 16.16 22.27 14.39
CA GLU A 580 17.34 22.59 13.58
C GLU A 580 17.27 21.88 12.21
N VAL A 581 16.98 20.57 12.18
CA VAL A 581 16.82 19.78 10.94
C VAL A 581 15.75 20.39 10.03
N TRP A 582 14.57 20.70 10.56
CA TRP A 582 13.48 21.35 9.83
C TRP A 582 13.89 22.73 9.29
N SER A 583 14.61 23.52 10.10
CA SER A 583 15.13 24.82 9.68
C SER A 583 16.18 24.71 8.57
N LEU A 584 17.00 23.65 8.57
CA LEU A 584 17.97 23.37 7.51
C LEU A 584 17.28 22.96 6.20
N PHE A 585 16.27 22.09 6.24
CA PHE A 585 15.45 21.75 5.06
C PHE A 585 14.79 23.01 4.47
N MET A 586 14.12 23.82 5.31
CA MET A 586 13.53 25.10 4.89
C MET A 586 14.56 26.12 4.37
N ASN A 587 15.83 26.03 4.77
CA ASN A 587 16.91 26.85 4.22
C ASN A 587 17.47 26.29 2.91
N ALA A 588 17.46 24.97 2.71
CA ALA A 588 17.82 24.34 1.44
C ALA A 588 16.87 24.77 0.32
N THR A 589 15.56 24.69 0.54
CA THR A 589 14.53 25.13 -0.43
C THR A 589 14.48 26.64 -0.65
N ARG A 590 14.96 27.47 0.30
CA ARG A 590 15.16 28.92 0.07
C ARG A 590 16.33 29.21 -0.86
N LYS A 591 17.34 28.33 -0.94
CA LYS A 591 18.47 28.45 -1.87
C LYS A 591 18.17 27.81 -3.21
N GLU A 592 17.53 26.65 -3.19
CA GLU A 592 17.19 25.85 -4.37
C GLU A 592 15.69 25.49 -4.35
N PRO A 593 14.81 26.37 -4.85
CA PRO A 593 13.37 26.14 -4.85
C PRO A 593 12.93 24.93 -5.67
N SER A 594 13.75 24.44 -6.61
CA SER A 594 13.39 23.28 -7.42
C SER A 594 13.31 21.97 -6.62
N LEU A 595 13.87 21.92 -5.40
CA LEU A 595 13.73 20.78 -4.46
C LEU A 595 12.26 20.40 -4.17
N TRP A 596 11.31 21.33 -4.25
CA TRP A 596 9.88 21.02 -4.11
C TRP A 596 9.29 20.19 -5.25
N HIS A 597 10.04 19.95 -6.34
CA HIS A 597 9.67 19.00 -7.40
C HIS A 597 10.36 17.63 -7.23
N SER A 598 11.10 17.40 -6.13
CA SER A 598 11.59 16.08 -5.74
C SER A 598 10.59 15.46 -4.76
N PRO A 599 9.88 14.38 -5.12
CA PRO A 599 8.97 13.70 -4.20
C PRO A 599 9.71 13.14 -2.97
N ALA A 600 11.02 12.88 -3.07
CA ALA A 600 11.84 12.46 -1.94
C ALA A 600 12.01 13.58 -0.90
N TYR A 601 12.28 14.81 -1.37
CA TYR A 601 12.34 15.97 -0.49
C TYR A 601 10.97 16.28 0.13
N GLU A 602 9.89 16.18 -0.63
CA GLU A 602 8.52 16.38 -0.13
C GLU A 602 8.15 15.36 0.95
N TYR A 603 8.36 14.06 0.71
CA TYR A 603 8.12 12.98 1.68
C TYR A 603 8.91 13.22 2.97
N ASP A 604 10.23 13.46 2.87
CA ASP A 604 11.09 13.64 4.05
C ASP A 604 10.70 14.91 4.83
N MET A 605 10.29 15.98 4.13
CA MET A 605 9.84 17.23 4.74
C MET A 605 8.51 17.04 5.49
N VAL A 606 7.59 16.21 4.97
CA VAL A 606 6.35 15.82 5.67
C VAL A 606 6.68 14.99 6.92
N ASP A 607 7.53 13.98 6.83
CA ASP A 607 7.88 13.10 7.97
C ASP A 607 8.62 13.87 9.09
N ILE A 608 9.62 14.69 8.73
CA ILE A 608 10.34 15.56 9.69
C ILE A 608 9.36 16.51 10.40
N THR A 609 8.41 17.10 9.65
CA THR A 609 7.42 18.02 10.22
C THR A 609 6.42 17.28 11.12
N ARG A 610 5.94 16.10 10.70
CA ARG A 610 5.11 15.18 11.50
C ARG A 610 5.78 14.84 12.83
N GLN A 611 7.03 14.40 12.80
CA GLN A 611 7.78 14.01 14.01
C GLN A 611 8.04 15.20 14.93
N LEU A 612 8.40 16.37 14.39
CA LEU A 612 8.55 17.62 15.13
C LEU A 612 7.25 17.99 15.87
N MET A 613 6.11 17.90 15.19
CA MET A 613 4.80 18.23 15.76
C MET A 613 4.30 17.18 16.76
N GLY A 614 4.61 15.90 16.56
CA GLY A 614 4.38 14.83 17.53
C GLY A 614 5.19 15.03 18.82
N ASN A 615 6.47 15.42 18.70
CA ASN A 615 7.30 15.79 19.84
C ASN A 615 6.74 17.04 20.57
N ALA A 616 6.24 18.04 19.83
CA ALA A 616 5.61 19.22 20.41
C ALA A 616 4.28 18.91 21.14
N PHE A 617 3.52 17.92 20.66
CA PHE A 617 2.25 17.49 21.27
C PHE A 617 2.45 16.98 22.71
N VAL A 618 3.56 16.29 23.00
CA VAL A 618 3.92 15.85 24.36
C VAL A 618 3.94 17.01 25.37
N ASN A 619 4.43 18.18 24.94
CA ASN A 619 4.47 19.37 25.79
C ASN A 619 3.08 19.97 25.98
N VAL A 620 2.27 20.10 24.92
CA VAL A 620 0.90 20.65 25.01
C VAL A 620 0.00 19.77 25.89
N TYR A 621 0.11 18.45 25.76
CA TYR A 621 -0.54 17.49 26.67
C TYR A 621 -0.08 17.68 28.13
N SER A 622 1.23 17.84 28.36
CA SER A 622 1.78 18.02 29.71
C SER A 622 1.34 19.34 30.35
N ASP A 623 1.27 20.42 29.57
CA ASP A 623 0.73 21.73 29.98
C ASP A 623 -0.77 21.62 30.36
N LEU A 624 -1.57 20.92 29.55
CA LEU A 624 -3.00 20.68 29.79
C LEU A 624 -3.22 19.89 31.08
N ILE A 625 -2.53 18.76 31.26
CA ILE A 625 -2.67 17.91 32.45
C ILE A 625 -2.19 18.65 33.71
N SER A 626 -1.14 19.45 33.62
CA SER A 626 -0.68 20.29 34.73
C SER A 626 -1.70 21.38 35.09
N SER A 627 -2.32 22.01 34.08
CA SER A 627 -3.38 23.00 34.28
C SER A 627 -4.62 22.38 34.93
N TRP A 628 -5.03 21.19 34.48
CA TRP A 628 -6.17 20.44 35.02
C TRP A 628 -5.90 19.83 36.41
N LYS A 629 -4.64 19.61 36.80
CA LYS A 629 -4.27 19.22 38.17
C LYS A 629 -4.09 20.41 39.11
N SER A 630 -4.17 21.65 38.60
CA SER A 630 -4.09 22.86 39.42
C SER A 630 -5.41 23.20 40.14
N GLU A 631 -5.27 23.83 41.31
CA GLU A 631 -6.37 24.38 42.12
C GLU A 631 -6.49 25.92 41.97
N THR A 632 -5.96 26.48 40.88
CA THR A 632 -5.92 27.94 40.66
C THR A 632 -7.27 28.49 40.18
N GLU A 633 -7.58 29.74 40.52
CA GLU A 633 -8.82 30.41 40.06
C GLU A 633 -8.96 30.45 38.52
N ASN A 634 -7.82 30.52 37.82
CA ASN A 634 -7.75 30.52 36.34
C ASN A 634 -7.77 29.11 35.72
N ARG A 635 -7.95 28.03 36.50
CA ARG A 635 -7.94 26.63 36.06
C ARG A 635 -8.75 26.41 34.78
N THR A 636 -10.02 26.82 34.77
CA THR A 636 -10.93 26.56 33.64
C THR A 636 -10.43 27.21 32.35
N THR A 637 -10.07 28.51 32.40
CA THR A 637 -9.51 29.25 31.27
C THR A 637 -8.23 28.62 30.74
N ASN A 638 -7.35 28.18 31.63
CA ASN A 638 -6.09 27.52 31.26
C ASN A 638 -6.34 26.15 30.60
N VAL A 639 -7.28 25.37 31.12
CA VAL A 639 -7.69 24.08 30.52
C VAL A 639 -8.27 24.32 29.13
N THR A 640 -9.26 25.20 28.96
CA THR A 640 -9.85 25.51 27.64
C THR A 640 -8.78 25.94 26.62
N SER A 641 -7.88 26.85 27.01
CA SER A 641 -6.81 27.34 26.12
C SER A 641 -5.83 26.24 25.68
N GLN A 642 -5.40 25.35 26.59
CA GLN A 642 -4.52 24.24 26.23
C GLN A 642 -5.27 23.15 25.44
N SER A 643 -6.57 22.94 25.69
CA SER A 643 -7.43 22.04 24.91
C SER A 643 -7.61 22.52 23.47
N GLU A 644 -7.89 23.81 23.27
CA GLU A 644 -7.91 24.42 21.93
C GLU A 644 -6.56 24.26 21.23
N ARG A 645 -5.45 24.54 21.92
CA ARG A 645 -4.08 24.38 21.38
C ARG A 645 -3.80 22.92 20.96
N LEU A 646 -4.25 21.95 21.74
CA LEU A 646 -4.10 20.51 21.47
C LEU A 646 -4.90 20.11 20.21
N LEU A 647 -6.19 20.46 20.13
CA LEU A 647 -7.04 20.13 18.98
C LEU A 647 -6.64 20.87 17.71
N ASN A 648 -6.11 22.10 17.83
CA ASN A 648 -5.53 22.85 16.72
C ASN A 648 -4.21 22.23 16.23
N LEU A 649 -3.36 21.73 17.14
CA LEU A 649 -2.13 21.02 16.75
C LEU A 649 -2.45 19.74 15.96
N LEU A 650 -3.44 18.95 16.37
CA LEU A 650 -3.91 17.79 15.58
C LEU A 650 -4.43 18.19 14.20
N SER A 651 -5.16 19.31 14.12
CA SER A 651 -5.65 19.84 12.84
C SER A 651 -4.52 20.30 11.92
N ALA A 652 -3.40 20.76 12.48
CA ALA A 652 -2.21 21.15 11.73
C ALA A 652 -1.38 19.92 11.31
N ILE A 653 -1.30 18.88 12.15
CA ILE A 653 -0.66 17.59 11.79
C ILE A 653 -1.41 16.93 10.63
N ASP A 654 -2.74 16.79 10.73
CA ASP A 654 -3.61 16.27 9.66
C ASP A 654 -3.38 16.99 8.32
N LYS A 655 -3.25 18.33 8.37
CA LYS A 655 -2.97 19.15 7.19
C LYS A 655 -1.56 18.93 6.62
N VAL A 656 -0.53 18.82 7.46
CA VAL A 656 0.85 18.54 7.01
C VAL A 656 0.93 17.19 6.31
N LEU A 657 0.27 16.17 6.87
CA LEU A 657 0.20 14.83 6.30
C LEU A 657 -0.58 14.82 4.98
N SER A 658 -1.65 15.63 4.87
CA SER A 658 -2.47 15.71 3.64
C SER A 658 -1.74 16.26 2.41
N CYS A 659 -0.49 16.72 2.57
CA CYS A 659 0.37 17.14 1.46
C CYS A 659 0.94 15.95 0.66
N ASN A 660 0.98 14.73 1.20
CA ASN A 660 1.61 13.58 0.51
C ASN A 660 0.79 12.29 0.69
N GLU A 661 0.53 11.57 -0.41
CA GLU A 661 -0.40 10.43 -0.46
C GLU A 661 0.06 9.18 0.29
N ASN A 662 1.35 9.09 0.64
CA ASN A 662 1.89 8.03 1.49
C ASN A 662 1.51 8.19 2.98
N PHE A 663 0.95 9.34 3.36
CA PHE A 663 0.49 9.62 4.72
C PHE A 663 -1.04 9.77 4.77
N SER A 664 -1.79 8.91 4.07
CA SER A 664 -3.21 9.09 3.79
C SER A 664 -4.05 7.85 4.13
N LEU A 665 -5.02 8.01 5.04
CA LEU A 665 -6.01 6.99 5.36
C LEU A 665 -6.83 6.55 4.14
N THR A 666 -7.11 7.49 3.22
CA THR A 666 -7.83 7.15 1.99
C THR A 666 -7.04 6.16 1.15
N THR A 667 -5.72 6.31 1.02
CA THR A 667 -4.92 5.43 0.15
C THR A 667 -5.08 3.97 0.60
N TRP A 668 -5.00 3.73 1.91
CA TRP A 668 -5.24 2.43 2.53
C TRP A 668 -6.67 1.91 2.35
N ILE A 669 -7.69 2.75 2.59
CA ILE A 669 -9.10 2.35 2.44
C ILE A 669 -9.46 2.07 0.97
N SER A 670 -8.99 2.88 0.03
CA SER A 670 -9.24 2.68 -1.41
C SER A 670 -8.64 1.36 -1.90
N SER A 671 -7.36 1.11 -1.62
CA SER A 671 -6.73 -0.19 -1.97
C SER A 671 -7.48 -1.37 -1.35
N ALA A 672 -8.04 -1.23 -0.14
CA ALA A 672 -8.90 -2.25 0.44
C ALA A 672 -10.23 -2.42 -0.32
N ARG A 673 -10.95 -1.32 -0.59
CA ARG A 673 -12.22 -1.34 -1.33
C ARG A 673 -12.07 -1.88 -2.76
N ASP A 674 -10.93 -1.72 -3.41
CA ASP A 674 -10.70 -2.21 -4.77
C ASP A 674 -10.65 -3.75 -4.89
N TRP A 675 -10.51 -4.48 -3.77
CA TRP A 675 -10.73 -5.94 -3.72
C TRP A 675 -12.22 -6.34 -3.67
N GLY A 676 -13.15 -5.38 -3.53
CA GLY A 676 -14.59 -5.58 -3.40
C GLY A 676 -15.39 -5.33 -4.68
N ASN A 677 -16.06 -6.37 -5.20
CA ASN A 677 -16.89 -6.30 -6.40
C ASN A 677 -18.34 -5.83 -6.16
N THR A 678 -18.79 -5.82 -4.89
CA THR A 678 -20.12 -5.30 -4.47
C THR A 678 -19.96 -4.42 -3.22
N THR A 679 -20.90 -3.51 -2.98
CA THR A 679 -20.86 -2.58 -1.84
C THR A 679 -20.62 -3.30 -0.51
N GLU A 680 -21.30 -4.42 -0.26
CA GLU A 680 -21.13 -5.22 0.97
C GLU A 680 -19.72 -5.79 1.11
N THR A 681 -19.12 -6.26 0.00
CA THR A 681 -17.73 -6.73 0.02
C THR A 681 -16.74 -5.58 0.20
N LYS A 682 -16.95 -4.44 -0.46
CA LYS A 682 -16.11 -3.23 -0.29
C LYS A 682 -16.13 -2.75 1.15
N ASP A 683 -17.31 -2.63 1.75
CA ASP A 683 -17.50 -2.21 3.13
C ASP A 683 -16.86 -3.21 4.12
N PHE A 684 -16.85 -4.51 3.81
CA PHE A 684 -16.11 -5.52 4.58
C PHE A 684 -14.57 -5.34 4.48
N PHE A 685 -14.03 -5.09 3.29
CA PHE A 685 -12.59 -4.80 3.14
C PHE A 685 -12.21 -3.50 3.86
N GLU A 686 -13.02 -2.44 3.73
CA GLU A 686 -12.83 -1.18 4.44
C GLU A 686 -12.90 -1.35 5.97
N TYR A 687 -13.88 -2.10 6.48
CA TYR A 687 -13.96 -2.42 7.92
C TYR A 687 -12.68 -3.11 8.41
N ASN A 688 -12.12 -4.03 7.63
CA ASN A 688 -10.85 -4.69 7.96
C ASN A 688 -9.68 -3.69 7.99
N ALA A 689 -9.58 -2.84 6.96
CA ALA A 689 -8.56 -1.81 6.84
C ALA A 689 -8.61 -0.79 8.00
N ARG A 690 -9.82 -0.36 8.38
CA ARG A 690 -10.11 0.53 9.52
C ARG A 690 -9.79 -0.13 10.86
N ASN A 691 -10.25 -1.36 11.06
CA ASN A 691 -10.15 -2.04 12.34
C ASN A 691 -8.70 -2.36 12.69
N GLN A 692 -7.92 -2.89 11.76
CA GLN A 692 -6.51 -3.25 11.97
C GLN A 692 -5.68 -2.08 12.53
N ILE A 693 -5.81 -0.88 11.95
CA ILE A 693 -5.04 0.32 12.35
C ILE A 693 -5.63 1.08 13.55
N THR A 694 -6.73 0.59 14.14
CA THR A 694 -7.42 1.22 15.28
C THR A 694 -7.67 0.25 16.44
N LEU A 695 -8.77 -0.49 16.46
CA LEU A 695 -9.15 -1.39 17.56
C LEU A 695 -8.44 -2.76 17.51
N TRP A 696 -7.91 -3.11 16.34
CA TRP A 696 -7.28 -4.39 15.95
C TRP A 696 -8.20 -5.62 16.02
N GLY A 697 -9.05 -5.73 17.04
CA GLY A 697 -10.05 -6.77 17.19
C GLY A 697 -11.50 -6.26 17.23
N PRO A 698 -12.48 -7.16 17.37
CA PRO A 698 -13.90 -6.83 17.37
C PRO A 698 -14.39 -6.06 18.62
N THR A 699 -13.60 -5.98 19.69
CA THR A 699 -13.91 -5.21 20.91
C THR A 699 -12.75 -4.36 21.44
N GLY A 700 -11.68 -4.15 20.66
CA GLY A 700 -10.52 -3.36 21.07
C GLY A 700 -9.38 -4.16 21.72
N GLU A 701 -9.29 -5.45 21.42
CA GLU A 701 -8.38 -6.42 22.06
C GLU A 701 -6.89 -6.01 22.00
N ILE A 702 -6.47 -5.27 20.96
CA ILE A 702 -5.10 -4.73 20.83
C ILE A 702 -5.14 -3.27 20.33
N SER A 703 -6.00 -2.45 20.94
CA SER A 703 -6.23 -1.06 20.51
C SER A 703 -4.95 -0.23 20.36
N ASP A 704 -4.90 0.54 19.27
CA ASP A 704 -3.82 1.40 18.79
C ASP A 704 -2.49 0.67 18.49
N TYR A 705 -2.43 -0.67 18.41
CA TYR A 705 -1.18 -1.39 18.13
C TYR A 705 -0.54 -1.02 16.78
N ALA A 706 -1.35 -0.97 15.72
CA ALA A 706 -0.91 -0.65 14.35
C ALA A 706 -1.33 0.76 13.93
N SER A 707 -1.32 1.70 14.88
CA SER A 707 -1.69 3.10 14.66
C SER A 707 -0.82 3.76 13.58
N LYS A 708 -1.42 4.70 12.85
CA LYS A 708 -0.78 5.37 11.72
C LYS A 708 -0.93 6.87 11.85
N ALA A 709 0.17 7.60 11.78
CA ALA A 709 0.13 9.07 11.69
C ALA A 709 -0.24 9.51 10.25
N TRP A 710 -1.46 9.18 9.82
CA TRP A 710 -2.00 9.48 8.48
C TRP A 710 -3.09 10.57 8.52
N ALA A 711 -3.08 11.46 7.53
CA ALA A 711 -4.16 12.38 7.22
C ALA A 711 -5.49 11.64 7.05
N GLY A 712 -6.56 12.25 7.53
CA GLY A 712 -7.87 11.61 7.64
C GLY A 712 -8.01 10.75 8.89
N LEU A 713 -7.00 9.96 9.27
CA LEU A 713 -7.03 9.23 10.54
C LEU A 713 -6.82 10.18 11.74
N ILE A 714 -5.94 11.18 11.59
CA ILE A 714 -5.81 12.26 12.60
C ILE A 714 -7.15 13.00 12.77
N SER A 715 -7.78 13.45 11.67
CA SER A 715 -8.98 14.29 11.75
C SER A 715 -10.28 13.54 12.04
N SER A 716 -10.43 12.28 11.62
CA SER A 716 -11.67 11.51 11.80
C SER A 716 -11.66 10.54 12.99
N TYR A 717 -10.50 10.11 13.48
CA TYR A 717 -10.39 9.16 14.60
C TYR A 717 -9.68 9.77 15.81
N TYR A 718 -8.40 10.17 15.69
CA TYR A 718 -7.65 10.65 16.85
C TYR A 718 -8.19 11.97 17.42
N LYS A 719 -8.44 12.97 16.57
CA LYS A 719 -8.93 14.28 17.02
C LYS A 719 -10.29 14.19 17.74
N PRO A 720 -11.28 13.40 17.28
CA PRO A 720 -12.49 13.13 18.08
C PRO A 720 -12.23 12.47 19.43
N ARG A 721 -11.33 11.47 19.55
CA ARG A 721 -10.94 10.91 20.86
C ARG A 721 -10.36 11.98 21.78
N TRP A 722 -9.47 12.82 21.26
CA TRP A 722 -8.91 13.94 22.01
C TRP A 722 -9.95 15.01 22.35
N SER A 723 -11.00 15.22 21.53
CA SER A 723 -12.14 16.08 21.88
C SER A 723 -12.89 15.51 23.08
N ILE A 724 -13.36 14.25 22.98
CA ILE A 724 -14.06 13.54 24.08
C ILE A 724 -13.28 13.64 25.38
N PHE A 725 -11.95 13.53 25.32
CA PHE A 725 -11.06 13.70 26.47
C PHE A 725 -11.04 15.13 27.02
N VAL A 726 -10.78 16.16 26.19
CA VAL A 726 -10.70 17.54 26.67
C VAL A 726 -12.04 18.09 27.14
N ASP A 727 -13.13 17.68 26.50
CA ASP A 727 -14.50 18.00 26.90
C ASP A 727 -14.80 17.39 28.28
N TYR A 728 -14.39 16.13 28.50
CA TYR A 728 -14.47 15.47 29.81
C TYR A 728 -13.60 16.15 30.88
N LEU A 729 -12.40 16.61 30.54
CA LEU A 729 -11.56 17.40 31.46
C LEU A 729 -12.13 18.81 31.74
N GLY A 730 -12.93 19.36 30.83
CA GLY A 730 -13.68 20.60 31.05
C GLY A 730 -14.86 20.42 32.02
N GLU A 731 -15.59 19.31 31.91
CA GLU A 731 -16.71 18.96 32.80
C GLU A 731 -16.28 18.52 34.21
N LYS A 732 -15.17 17.76 34.32
CA LYS A 732 -14.78 17.05 35.55
C LYS A 732 -13.57 17.69 36.23
N ASN A 733 -13.52 17.54 37.56
CA ASN A 733 -12.37 17.88 38.38
C ASN A 733 -11.72 16.62 38.99
N GLN A 734 -10.63 16.76 39.75
CA GLN A 734 -9.88 15.62 40.29
C GLN A 734 -10.70 14.67 41.20
N THR A 735 -11.77 15.16 41.84
CA THR A 735 -12.65 14.34 42.71
C THR A 735 -13.89 13.80 42.00
N SER A 736 -14.14 14.17 40.75
CA SER A 736 -15.26 13.71 39.92
C SER A 736 -14.85 13.02 38.62
N TYR A 737 -13.55 12.94 38.34
CA TYR A 737 -12.98 12.15 37.24
C TYR A 737 -13.26 10.65 37.44
N ASN A 738 -13.80 10.00 36.41
CA ASN A 738 -14.06 8.57 36.37
C ASN A 738 -13.47 7.97 35.09
N GLU A 739 -12.35 7.27 35.23
CA GLU A 739 -11.62 6.60 34.16
C GLU A 739 -12.51 5.63 33.35
N THR A 740 -13.43 4.92 34.02
CA THR A 740 -14.37 3.99 33.38
C THR A 740 -15.44 4.72 32.55
N GLU A 741 -15.87 5.90 32.99
CA GLU A 741 -16.82 6.74 32.24
C GLU A 741 -16.15 7.31 30.97
N LEU A 742 -14.90 7.77 31.10
CA LEU A 742 -14.10 8.22 29.96
C LEU A 742 -13.85 7.09 28.96
N LYS A 743 -13.39 5.92 29.43
CA LYS A 743 -13.11 4.76 28.56
C LYS A 743 -14.37 4.23 27.87
N ALA A 744 -15.54 4.26 28.53
CA ALA A 744 -16.82 3.95 27.89
C ALA A 744 -17.22 4.97 26.81
N LYS A 745 -17.00 6.27 27.03
CA LYS A 745 -17.23 7.32 26.02
C LYS A 745 -16.31 7.17 24.80
N LEU A 746 -15.02 6.90 25.03
CA LEU A 746 -14.03 6.66 23.97
C LEU A 746 -14.39 5.40 23.17
N HIS A 747 -14.55 4.25 23.82
CA HIS A 747 -14.86 2.98 23.17
C HIS A 747 -16.17 3.02 22.37
N GLY A 748 -17.21 3.69 22.88
CA GLY A 748 -18.45 3.89 22.14
C GLY A 748 -18.27 4.67 20.83
N PHE A 749 -17.40 5.69 20.84
CA PHE A 749 -16.99 6.37 19.60
C PHE A 749 -16.15 5.45 18.70
N GLU A 750 -15.12 4.80 19.25
CA GLU A 750 -14.15 3.99 18.48
C GLU A 750 -14.82 2.83 17.76
N MET A 751 -15.82 2.18 18.38
CA MET A 751 -16.67 1.18 17.75
C MET A 751 -17.52 1.77 16.61
N SER A 752 -18.17 2.91 16.85
CA SER A 752 -18.99 3.58 15.81
C SER A 752 -18.18 4.07 14.61
N TRP A 753 -16.88 4.31 14.77
CA TRP A 753 -15.98 4.69 13.69
C TRP A 753 -15.65 3.53 12.74
N GLN A 754 -15.72 2.27 13.21
CA GLN A 754 -15.51 1.08 12.38
C GLN A 754 -16.66 0.86 11.38
N GLU A 755 -17.88 1.21 11.77
CA GLU A 755 -19.11 0.93 11.02
C GLU A 755 -19.53 2.08 10.09
N GLN A 756 -18.62 3.03 9.82
CA GLN A 756 -18.87 4.17 8.94
C GLN A 756 -18.95 3.76 7.46
N LYS A 757 -20.16 3.77 6.91
CA LYS A 757 -20.41 3.57 5.47
C LYS A 757 -20.68 4.89 4.74
N ILE A 758 -19.63 5.62 4.36
CA ILE A 758 -19.81 6.90 3.65
C ILE A 758 -20.45 6.74 2.25
N ASN A 759 -20.37 5.52 1.71
CA ASN A 759 -20.85 5.12 0.39
C ASN A 759 -22.17 4.30 0.43
N GLU A 760 -22.86 4.23 1.57
CA GLU A 760 -24.16 3.56 1.64
C GLU A 760 -25.17 4.24 0.71
N GLN A 761 -25.96 3.42 0.01
CA GLN A 761 -26.97 3.86 -0.97
C GLN A 761 -28.38 3.79 -0.37
N ASP A 762 -29.22 4.76 -0.72
CA ASP A 762 -30.65 4.73 -0.39
C ASP A 762 -31.46 3.78 -1.29
N ASP A 763 -32.80 3.72 -1.10
CA ASP A 763 -33.74 2.93 -1.92
C ASP A 763 -33.69 3.26 -3.44
N ARG A 764 -33.01 4.34 -3.84
CA ARG A 764 -32.84 4.78 -5.22
C ARG A 764 -31.42 4.54 -5.76
N GLY A 765 -30.51 4.00 -4.95
CA GLY A 765 -29.09 3.86 -5.30
C GLY A 765 -28.27 5.14 -5.07
N GLN A 766 -28.82 6.17 -4.42
CA GLN A 766 -28.13 7.45 -4.22
C GLN A 766 -27.26 7.41 -2.96
N THR A 767 -25.96 7.68 -3.10
CA THR A 767 -25.04 7.85 -1.97
C THR A 767 -25.19 9.24 -1.33
N ALA A 768 -24.58 9.44 -0.16
CA ALA A 768 -24.55 10.75 0.51
C ALA A 768 -24.07 11.89 -0.38
N ILE A 769 -23.09 11.65 -1.26
CA ILE A 769 -22.59 12.66 -2.22
C ILE A 769 -23.56 12.87 -3.40
N SER A 770 -24.27 11.83 -3.87
CA SER A 770 -25.32 11.97 -4.88
C SER A 770 -26.49 12.81 -4.36
N LEU A 771 -26.93 12.58 -3.11
CA LEU A 771 -27.97 13.37 -2.45
C LEU A 771 -27.52 14.82 -2.21
N ALA A 772 -26.27 15.03 -1.80
CA ALA A 772 -25.71 16.36 -1.64
C ALA A 772 -25.65 17.14 -2.96
N ALA A 773 -25.36 16.47 -4.09
CA ALA A 773 -25.38 17.07 -5.42
C ALA A 773 -26.81 17.30 -5.96
N GLU A 774 -27.75 16.37 -5.75
CA GLU A 774 -29.16 16.52 -6.12
C GLU A 774 -29.81 17.71 -5.40
N HIS A 775 -29.42 17.98 -4.15
CA HIS A 775 -29.98 19.07 -3.35
C HIS A 775 -29.10 20.34 -3.33
N GLY A 776 -28.06 20.42 -4.16
CA GLY A 776 -27.18 21.59 -4.25
C GLY A 776 -26.52 21.97 -2.91
N GLN A 777 -26.25 20.98 -2.06
CA GLN A 777 -25.71 21.17 -0.71
C GLN A 777 -24.19 21.38 -0.77
N GLU A 778 -23.80 22.54 -1.28
CA GLU A 778 -22.41 22.96 -1.53
C GLU A 778 -21.44 22.65 -0.38
N ARG A 779 -21.86 22.84 0.87
CA ARG A 779 -21.04 22.53 2.07
C ARG A 779 -20.90 21.04 2.34
N ALA A 780 -21.91 20.24 2.04
CA ALA A 780 -21.86 18.79 2.17
C ALA A 780 -21.03 18.17 1.05
N VAL A 781 -21.17 18.66 -0.19
CA VAL A 781 -20.28 18.26 -1.29
C VAL A 781 -18.84 18.65 -1.01
N ALA A 782 -18.57 19.86 -0.50
CA ALA A 782 -17.21 20.23 -0.07
C ALA A 782 -16.67 19.27 1.01
N PHE A 783 -17.44 18.98 2.06
CA PHE A 783 -17.05 18.03 3.10
C PHE A 783 -16.74 16.62 2.55
N LEU A 784 -17.53 16.13 1.61
CA LEU A 784 -17.40 14.79 1.01
C LEU A 784 -16.35 14.71 -0.11
N VAL A 785 -15.74 15.84 -0.51
CA VAL A 785 -14.78 15.91 -1.63
C VAL A 785 -13.41 16.47 -1.21
N THR A 786 -13.33 17.33 -0.19
CA THR A 786 -12.12 18.11 0.12
C THR A 786 -11.46 17.74 1.45
N LYS A 787 -11.70 16.55 2.02
CA LYS A 787 -11.05 16.10 3.26
C LYS A 787 -10.31 14.79 3.04
N ALA A 788 -9.16 14.64 3.70
CA ALA A 788 -8.32 13.43 3.58
C ALA A 788 -9.01 12.16 4.10
N ASP A 789 -9.97 12.28 5.03
CA ASP A 789 -10.85 11.19 5.45
C ASP A 789 -11.95 10.87 4.44
N THR A 790 -12.37 11.79 3.57
CA THR A 790 -13.50 11.59 2.64
C THR A 790 -13.11 11.26 1.20
N ASN A 791 -11.81 11.19 0.86
CA ASN A 791 -11.42 10.84 -0.50
C ASN A 791 -11.79 9.39 -0.91
N HIS A 792 -12.08 8.46 0.04
CA HIS A 792 -12.67 7.14 -0.26
C HIS A 792 -14.18 7.19 -0.61
N VAL A 793 -14.79 8.38 -0.70
CA VAL A 793 -16.14 8.56 -1.28
C VAL A 793 -16.12 8.18 -2.77
N GLU A 794 -17.06 7.33 -3.17
CA GLU A 794 -17.24 6.89 -4.55
C GLU A 794 -17.88 8.01 -5.39
N ILE A 795 -17.03 8.93 -5.85
CA ILE A 795 -17.38 10.16 -6.59
C ILE A 795 -18.21 9.92 -7.87
N ASN A 796 -18.12 8.70 -8.42
CA ASN A 796 -18.83 8.24 -9.62
C ASN A 796 -19.93 7.20 -9.33
N ALA A 797 -20.35 7.04 -8.06
CA ALA A 797 -21.38 6.08 -7.68
C ALA A 797 -22.65 6.24 -8.52
N LEU A 798 -23.13 5.13 -9.08
CA LEU A 798 -24.29 5.08 -9.96
C LEU A 798 -25.56 4.71 -9.18
N ASP A 799 -26.58 5.55 -9.31
CA ASP A 799 -27.92 5.28 -8.79
C ASP A 799 -28.71 4.29 -9.69
N HIS A 800 -29.96 3.98 -9.30
CA HIS A 800 -30.89 3.16 -10.10
C HIS A 800 -31.31 3.79 -11.45
N ARG A 801 -30.76 4.95 -11.83
CA ARG A 801 -30.92 5.62 -13.13
C ARG A 801 -29.59 5.74 -13.91
N ARG A 802 -28.47 5.26 -13.36
CA ARG A 802 -27.09 5.49 -13.81
C ARG A 802 -26.65 6.97 -13.79
N SER A 803 -27.19 7.75 -12.88
CA SER A 803 -26.77 9.12 -12.60
C SER A 803 -25.61 9.12 -11.59
N THR A 804 -24.53 9.83 -11.91
CA THR A 804 -23.47 10.17 -10.94
C THR A 804 -23.81 11.43 -10.16
N PRO A 805 -23.14 11.74 -9.04
CA PRO A 805 -23.18 13.07 -8.41
C PRO A 805 -22.96 14.22 -9.39
N LEU A 806 -22.05 14.06 -10.37
CA LEU A 806 -21.79 15.06 -11.39
C LEU A 806 -22.96 15.25 -12.36
N CYS A 807 -23.69 14.19 -12.70
CA CYS A 807 -24.94 14.29 -13.47
C CYS A 807 -25.99 15.14 -12.74
N TYR A 808 -26.14 14.95 -11.42
CA TYR A 808 -27.06 15.74 -10.60
C TYR A 808 -26.63 17.21 -10.48
N ALA A 809 -25.35 17.48 -10.20
CA ALA A 809 -24.79 18.83 -10.14
C ALA A 809 -24.97 19.59 -11.47
N ALA A 810 -24.79 18.90 -12.60
CA ALA A 810 -24.98 19.44 -13.93
C ALA A 810 -26.45 19.72 -14.27
N TYR A 811 -27.37 18.79 -13.96
CA TYR A 811 -28.81 19.00 -14.18
C TYR A 811 -29.36 20.19 -13.37
N ASN A 812 -28.90 20.34 -12.13
CA ASN A 812 -29.23 21.47 -11.27
C ASN A 812 -28.56 22.79 -11.70
N GLY A 813 -27.58 22.74 -12.61
CA GLY A 813 -26.88 23.92 -13.09
C GLY A 813 -26.08 24.65 -11.99
N ASN A 814 -25.57 23.97 -10.96
CA ASN A 814 -24.77 24.61 -9.89
C ASN A 814 -23.26 24.61 -10.27
N PRO A 815 -22.63 25.78 -10.51
CA PRO A 815 -21.21 25.85 -10.86
C PRO A 815 -20.27 25.44 -9.73
N PHE A 816 -20.57 25.81 -8.48
CA PHE A 816 -19.71 25.53 -7.33
C PHE A 816 -19.73 24.04 -6.97
N THR A 817 -20.89 23.38 -7.07
CA THR A 817 -20.98 21.92 -6.94
C THR A 817 -20.18 21.20 -8.03
N ILE A 818 -20.23 21.68 -9.28
CA ILE A 818 -19.37 21.13 -10.34
C ILE A 818 -17.90 21.39 -10.04
N GLU A 819 -17.51 22.62 -9.69
CA GLU A 819 -16.12 23.02 -9.41
C GLU A 819 -15.48 22.16 -8.31
N LEU A 820 -16.23 21.85 -7.26
CA LEU A 820 -15.83 20.88 -6.23
C LEU A 820 -15.65 19.48 -6.81
N LEU A 821 -16.68 18.92 -7.45
CA LEU A 821 -16.64 17.54 -7.98
C LEU A 821 -15.52 17.34 -9.01
N ILE A 822 -15.23 18.34 -9.85
CA ILE A 822 -14.17 18.28 -10.86
C ILE A 822 -12.76 18.60 -10.34
N ALA A 823 -12.62 19.03 -9.08
CA ALA A 823 -11.31 19.18 -8.44
C ALA A 823 -10.64 17.81 -8.18
N ARG A 824 -11.42 16.74 -8.09
CA ARG A 824 -10.91 15.36 -8.07
C ARG A 824 -10.41 14.92 -9.45
N ASN A 825 -9.43 14.00 -9.46
CA ASN A 825 -8.83 13.46 -10.68
C ASN A 825 -9.54 12.22 -11.21
N ASP A 826 -10.18 11.47 -10.31
CA ASP A 826 -10.88 10.21 -10.58
C ASP A 826 -12.35 10.40 -11.03
N VAL A 827 -12.84 11.64 -11.13
CA VAL A 827 -14.22 11.92 -11.56
C VAL A 827 -14.43 11.66 -13.06
N ASP A 828 -15.50 10.92 -13.38
CA ASP A 828 -15.92 10.61 -14.73
C ASP A 828 -16.83 11.73 -15.29
N LEU A 829 -16.25 12.55 -16.17
CA LEU A 829 -16.94 13.65 -16.87
C LEU A 829 -17.92 13.17 -17.96
N TYR A 830 -17.85 11.88 -18.33
CA TYR A 830 -18.48 11.28 -19.50
C TYR A 830 -19.54 10.23 -19.12
N CYS A 831 -19.69 9.92 -17.83
CA CYS A 831 -20.63 8.89 -17.37
C CYS A 831 -22.08 9.20 -17.79
N GLY A 832 -22.77 8.20 -18.34
CA GLY A 832 -24.12 8.36 -18.91
C GLY A 832 -25.22 7.67 -18.11
N THR A 833 -26.34 8.39 -17.92
CA THR A 833 -27.61 7.83 -17.42
C THR A 833 -28.20 6.83 -18.43
N TYR A 834 -29.24 6.08 -18.04
CA TYR A 834 -29.94 5.18 -18.97
C TYR A 834 -30.47 5.86 -20.25
N ASP A 835 -30.81 7.15 -20.21
CA ASP A 835 -31.23 7.93 -21.39
C ASP A 835 -30.05 8.35 -22.30
N ASN A 836 -28.85 7.82 -22.06
CA ASN A 836 -27.56 8.24 -22.64
C ASN A 836 -27.26 9.74 -22.45
N ARG A 837 -27.83 10.35 -21.42
CA ARG A 837 -27.54 11.73 -21.01
C ARG A 837 -26.31 11.74 -20.11
N PHE A 838 -25.40 12.65 -20.36
CA PHE A 838 -24.10 12.80 -19.69
C PHE A 838 -23.91 14.25 -19.19
N PRO A 839 -22.96 14.54 -18.28
CA PRO A 839 -22.88 15.83 -17.57
C PRO A 839 -23.00 17.08 -18.45
N LEU A 840 -22.34 17.15 -19.61
CA LEU A 840 -22.43 18.31 -20.50
C LEU A 840 -23.86 18.52 -21.04
N SER A 841 -24.55 17.44 -21.45
CA SER A 841 -25.95 17.52 -21.92
C SER A 841 -26.93 17.92 -20.80
N LEU A 842 -26.64 17.54 -19.55
CA LEU A 842 -27.40 17.92 -18.36
C LEU A 842 -27.17 19.40 -18.01
N ALA A 843 -25.92 19.86 -18.08
CA ALA A 843 -25.55 21.27 -17.91
C ALA A 843 -26.20 22.18 -18.95
N VAL A 844 -26.29 21.75 -20.22
CA VAL A 844 -27.04 22.49 -21.25
C VAL A 844 -28.54 22.54 -20.95
N GLU A 845 -29.15 21.42 -20.55
CA GLU A 845 -30.58 21.40 -20.23
C GLU A 845 -30.92 22.28 -18.99
N SER A 846 -29.97 22.48 -18.07
CA SER A 846 -30.13 23.36 -16.90
C SER A 846 -30.26 24.85 -17.23
N GLY A 847 -29.70 25.32 -18.35
CA GLY A 847 -29.65 26.75 -18.69
C GLY A 847 -28.52 27.55 -18.04
N ASN A 848 -27.51 26.95 -17.40
CA ASN A 848 -26.33 27.65 -16.87
C ASN A 848 -25.09 27.57 -17.81
N CYS A 849 -24.65 28.71 -18.37
CA CYS A 849 -23.46 28.77 -19.22
C CYS A 849 -22.12 28.57 -18.47
N THR A 850 -22.07 28.75 -17.15
CA THR A 850 -20.85 28.59 -16.35
C THR A 850 -20.54 27.12 -16.07
N THR A 851 -21.55 26.28 -15.82
CA THR A 851 -21.36 24.82 -15.65
C THR A 851 -20.80 24.18 -16.93
N ILE A 852 -21.31 24.59 -18.09
CA ILE A 852 -20.76 24.17 -19.40
C ILE A 852 -19.28 24.51 -19.50
N LYS A 853 -18.88 25.75 -19.19
CA LYS A 853 -17.49 26.20 -19.29
C LYS A 853 -16.55 25.44 -18.33
N LEU A 854 -17.00 25.16 -17.11
CA LEU A 854 -16.23 24.35 -16.14
C LEU A 854 -15.99 22.93 -16.66
N LEU A 855 -17.03 22.24 -17.15
CA LEU A 855 -16.91 20.91 -17.73
C LEU A 855 -16.00 20.88 -18.96
N LEU A 856 -16.22 21.78 -19.93
CA LEU A 856 -15.41 21.86 -21.15
C LEU A 856 -13.92 22.12 -20.87
N ASN A 857 -13.62 23.00 -19.89
CA ASN A 857 -12.24 23.26 -19.48
C ASN A 857 -11.60 22.01 -18.86
N ARG A 858 -12.32 21.29 -17.99
CA ARG A 858 -11.81 20.07 -17.34
C ARG A 858 -11.61 18.92 -18.33
N MET A 859 -12.55 18.71 -19.27
CA MET A 859 -12.43 17.71 -20.33
C MET A 859 -11.15 17.95 -21.16
N ARG A 860 -10.89 19.21 -21.53
CA ARG A 860 -9.64 19.62 -22.21
C ARG A 860 -8.37 19.47 -21.35
N GLN A 861 -8.48 19.52 -20.03
CA GLN A 861 -7.36 19.25 -19.10
C GLN A 861 -7.10 17.75 -18.88
N GLN A 862 -8.12 16.89 -19.02
CA GLN A 862 -7.96 15.43 -18.99
C GLN A 862 -7.34 14.88 -20.30
N ASN A 863 -7.55 15.57 -21.44
CA ASN A 863 -6.91 15.27 -22.72
C ASN A 863 -5.86 16.34 -23.15
N PRO A 864 -4.73 16.51 -22.43
CA PRO A 864 -3.68 17.46 -22.82
C PRO A 864 -2.89 16.91 -24.02
N LYS A 865 -3.27 17.32 -25.23
CA LYS A 865 -2.62 16.92 -26.49
C LYS A 865 -1.12 17.24 -26.52
N VAL A 866 -0.30 16.19 -26.41
CA VAL A 866 1.01 16.14 -27.06
C VAL A 866 0.77 15.77 -28.53
N THR A 867 1.33 16.55 -29.46
CA THR A 867 1.08 16.52 -30.92
C THR A 867 -0.32 17.00 -31.36
N GLY A 868 -0.40 17.63 -32.54
CA GLY A 868 -1.55 18.43 -32.98
C GLY A 868 -2.60 17.71 -33.84
N GLU A 869 -3.03 16.52 -33.46
CA GLU A 869 -4.02 15.72 -34.21
C GLU A 869 -5.50 16.04 -33.86
N VAL A 870 -6.45 15.35 -34.50
CA VAL A 870 -7.88 15.22 -34.09
C VAL A 870 -8.00 14.84 -32.60
N ASP A 871 -8.83 15.45 -31.74
CA ASP A 871 -9.24 14.77 -30.49
C ASP A 871 -10.53 13.99 -30.76
N HIS A 872 -10.35 12.73 -31.12
CA HIS A 872 -11.46 11.86 -31.46
C HIS A 872 -12.36 11.53 -30.26
N GLN A 873 -11.86 11.59 -29.02
CA GLN A 873 -12.65 11.31 -27.82
C GLN A 873 -13.43 12.55 -27.37
N PHE A 874 -12.77 13.70 -27.27
CA PHE A 874 -13.42 14.98 -26.92
C PHE A 874 -14.47 15.36 -27.96
N SER A 875 -14.19 15.20 -29.26
CA SER A 875 -15.17 15.45 -30.33
C SER A 875 -16.32 14.44 -30.33
N ALA A 876 -16.07 13.16 -30.05
CA ALA A 876 -17.16 12.18 -29.93
C ALA A 876 -18.11 12.51 -28.78
N GLU A 877 -17.58 12.87 -27.60
CA GLU A 877 -18.39 13.18 -26.42
C GLU A 877 -19.11 14.53 -26.52
N LEU A 878 -18.53 15.55 -27.17
CA LEU A 878 -19.24 16.78 -27.51
C LEU A 878 -20.50 16.56 -28.37
N ASN A 879 -20.45 15.56 -29.26
CA ASN A 879 -21.49 15.26 -30.24
C ASN A 879 -22.37 14.07 -29.84
N ARG A 880 -22.14 13.48 -28.66
CA ARG A 880 -22.90 12.37 -28.13
C ARG A 880 -24.37 12.75 -27.95
N SER A 881 -25.26 11.90 -28.47
CA SER A 881 -26.70 12.12 -28.42
C SER A 881 -27.40 11.29 -27.35
N ASP A 882 -28.45 11.84 -26.73
CA ASP A 882 -29.38 11.06 -25.90
C ASP A 882 -30.13 9.98 -26.69
N LEU A 883 -30.92 9.12 -26.02
CA LEU A 883 -31.73 8.07 -26.66
C LEU A 883 -32.76 8.61 -27.69
N TRP A 884 -32.97 9.92 -27.76
CA TRP A 884 -33.83 10.56 -28.77
C TRP A 884 -33.03 11.20 -29.91
N GLY A 885 -31.71 11.04 -29.95
CA GLY A 885 -30.82 11.62 -30.95
C GLY A 885 -30.51 13.11 -30.72
N ARG A 886 -30.82 13.68 -29.55
CA ARG A 886 -30.52 15.10 -29.28
C ARG A 886 -29.07 15.23 -28.78
N THR A 887 -28.25 15.98 -29.52
CA THR A 887 -26.93 16.43 -29.06
C THR A 887 -27.05 17.64 -28.13
N PRO A 888 -26.02 18.02 -27.36
CA PRO A 888 -26.03 19.23 -26.54
C PRO A 888 -26.44 20.49 -27.33
N LEU A 889 -25.93 20.66 -28.55
CA LEU A 889 -26.31 21.77 -29.44
C LEU A 889 -27.79 21.75 -29.82
N PHE A 890 -28.36 20.57 -30.07
CA PHE A 890 -29.80 20.43 -30.33
C PHE A 890 -30.63 20.81 -29.10
N ILE A 891 -30.22 20.41 -27.89
CA ILE A 891 -30.93 20.75 -26.64
C ILE A 891 -30.92 22.27 -26.40
N ALA A 892 -29.77 22.93 -26.56
CA ALA A 892 -29.66 24.39 -26.46
C ALA A 892 -30.60 25.10 -27.47
N THR A 893 -30.64 24.59 -28.70
CA THR A 893 -31.49 25.10 -29.79
C THR A 893 -32.99 24.85 -29.56
N GLU A 894 -33.36 23.66 -29.07
CA GLU A 894 -34.73 23.27 -28.72
C GLU A 894 -35.27 24.17 -27.59
N GLN A 895 -34.48 24.43 -26.56
CA GLN A 895 -34.84 25.37 -25.47
C GLN A 895 -34.85 26.84 -25.91
N GLY A 896 -33.93 27.26 -26.78
CA GLY A 896 -33.76 28.65 -27.19
C GLY A 896 -32.66 29.41 -26.44
N ARG A 897 -31.59 28.73 -26.03
CA ARG A 897 -30.45 29.29 -25.30
C ARG A 897 -29.42 29.87 -26.27
N GLU A 898 -29.64 31.11 -26.72
CA GLU A 898 -28.76 31.81 -27.68
C GLU A 898 -27.29 31.86 -27.22
N ASP A 899 -27.07 32.08 -25.93
CA ASP A 899 -25.77 32.09 -25.28
C ASP A 899 -25.07 30.72 -25.33
N MET A 900 -25.81 29.64 -25.09
CA MET A 900 -25.29 28.27 -25.15
C MET A 900 -25.06 27.81 -26.59
N VAL A 901 -25.95 28.17 -27.52
CA VAL A 901 -25.72 27.92 -28.95
C VAL A 901 -24.44 28.62 -29.38
N GLY A 902 -24.26 29.91 -29.09
CA GLY A 902 -23.04 30.63 -29.43
C GLY A 902 -21.77 30.00 -28.84
N LEU A 903 -21.84 29.54 -27.58
CA LEU A 903 -20.74 28.84 -26.93
C LEU A 903 -20.40 27.51 -27.63
N LEU A 904 -21.38 26.66 -27.90
CA LEU A 904 -21.17 25.34 -28.53
C LEU A 904 -20.77 25.46 -30.01
N VAL A 905 -21.38 26.39 -30.75
CA VAL A 905 -21.06 26.70 -32.16
C VAL A 905 -19.61 27.17 -32.33
N SER A 906 -19.05 27.87 -31.32
CA SER A 906 -17.66 28.33 -31.34
C SER A 906 -16.60 27.21 -31.19
N LEU A 907 -17.02 25.99 -30.87
CA LEU A 907 -16.14 24.81 -30.78
C LEU A 907 -16.07 24.13 -32.16
N PRO A 908 -14.93 24.12 -32.86
CA PRO A 908 -14.81 23.45 -34.16
C PRO A 908 -15.07 21.94 -34.08
N GLU A 909 -14.93 21.34 -32.89
CA GLU A 909 -15.15 19.92 -32.66
C GLU A 909 -16.64 19.51 -32.60
N VAL A 910 -17.58 20.47 -32.62
CA VAL A 910 -19.04 20.24 -32.58
C VAL A 910 -19.65 20.10 -33.98
N ASP A 911 -20.43 19.04 -34.19
CA ASP A 911 -21.25 18.79 -35.38
C ASP A 911 -22.56 19.60 -35.31
N VAL A 912 -22.66 20.61 -36.19
CA VAL A 912 -23.85 21.46 -36.32
C VAL A 912 -25.00 20.82 -37.10
N ASN A 913 -24.75 19.69 -37.77
CA ASN A 913 -25.67 18.98 -38.65
C ASN A 913 -26.26 17.71 -38.03
N ALA A 914 -25.87 17.40 -36.78
CA ALA A 914 -26.35 16.24 -36.05
C ALA A 914 -27.88 16.13 -36.06
N ARG A 915 -28.38 14.93 -36.36
CA ARG A 915 -29.80 14.67 -36.64
C ARG A 915 -30.50 13.97 -35.49
N THR A 916 -31.58 14.58 -34.98
CA THR A 916 -32.40 13.96 -33.93
C THR A 916 -33.25 12.80 -34.46
N ILE A 917 -33.71 11.91 -33.58
CA ILE A 917 -34.68 10.85 -33.90
C ILE A 917 -36.10 11.30 -33.48
N ARG A 918 -36.23 12.12 -32.43
CA ARG A 918 -37.50 12.71 -31.99
C ARG A 918 -38.05 13.70 -33.03
N TYR A 919 -39.38 13.81 -33.05
CA TYR A 919 -40.18 14.82 -33.78
C TYR A 919 -39.86 14.99 -35.29
N GLY A 920 -39.13 14.06 -35.91
CA GLY A 920 -39.04 13.94 -37.36
C GLY A 920 -37.70 14.29 -38.01
N GLN A 921 -36.57 13.88 -37.44
CA GLN A 921 -35.24 13.94 -38.09
C GLN A 921 -34.77 15.32 -38.58
N GLY A 922 -35.08 16.38 -37.81
CA GLY A 922 -34.49 17.70 -38.03
C GLY A 922 -33.04 17.80 -37.53
N THR A 923 -32.33 18.82 -38.03
CA THR A 923 -31.09 19.35 -37.45
C THR A 923 -31.39 20.46 -36.43
N ALA A 924 -30.36 20.98 -35.75
CA ALA A 924 -30.50 22.18 -34.92
C ALA A 924 -31.10 23.35 -35.75
N LEU A 925 -30.58 23.58 -36.96
CA LEU A 925 -31.06 24.64 -37.85
C LEU A 925 -32.54 24.47 -38.23
N ALA A 926 -32.98 23.25 -38.53
CA ALA A 926 -34.39 22.96 -38.80
C ALA A 926 -35.29 23.28 -37.59
N SER A 927 -34.83 22.97 -36.37
CA SER A 927 -35.55 23.27 -35.13
C SER A 927 -35.61 24.78 -34.85
N ALA A 928 -34.49 25.50 -35.00
CA ALA A 928 -34.43 26.95 -34.84
C ALA A 928 -35.36 27.67 -35.85
N ALA A 929 -35.33 27.23 -37.11
CA ALA A 929 -36.11 27.80 -38.20
C ALA A 929 -37.62 27.56 -38.05
N LYS A 930 -38.02 26.37 -37.59
CA LYS A 930 -39.42 26.04 -37.28
C LYS A 930 -39.97 26.81 -36.08
N ASN A 931 -39.15 27.07 -35.06
CA ASN A 931 -39.57 27.72 -33.81
C ASN A 931 -39.32 29.25 -33.80
N GLY A 932 -39.06 29.87 -34.95
CA GLY A 932 -38.91 31.34 -35.07
C GLY A 932 -37.67 31.93 -34.39
N ARG A 933 -36.64 31.13 -34.10
CA ARG A 933 -35.49 31.52 -33.28
C ARG A 933 -34.41 32.24 -34.12
N GLU A 934 -34.69 33.47 -34.55
CA GLU A 934 -33.90 34.19 -35.54
C GLU A 934 -32.41 34.35 -35.18
N ASN A 935 -32.08 34.73 -33.94
CA ASN A 935 -30.70 34.85 -33.49
C ASN A 935 -29.96 33.49 -33.48
N ILE A 936 -30.65 32.39 -33.16
CA ILE A 936 -30.08 31.04 -33.20
C ILE A 936 -29.82 30.59 -34.65
N VAL A 937 -30.67 31.01 -35.60
CA VAL A 937 -30.39 30.82 -37.03
C VAL A 937 -29.14 31.62 -37.44
N GLN A 938 -28.97 32.88 -37.02
CA GLN A 938 -27.75 33.64 -37.29
C GLN A 938 -26.49 32.98 -36.72
N LEU A 939 -26.56 32.47 -35.47
CA LEU A 939 -25.45 31.75 -34.84
C LEU A 939 -25.12 30.45 -35.59
N LEU A 940 -26.10 29.61 -35.92
CA LEU A 940 -25.86 28.38 -36.69
C LEU A 940 -25.32 28.65 -38.10
N LEU A 941 -25.77 29.73 -38.75
CA LEU A 941 -25.26 30.16 -40.06
C LEU A 941 -23.87 30.83 -40.00
N SER A 942 -23.30 31.08 -38.81
CA SER A 942 -21.91 31.54 -38.68
C SER A 942 -20.87 30.44 -38.91
N ARG A 943 -21.30 29.18 -39.04
CA ARG A 943 -20.43 28.03 -39.30
C ARG A 943 -20.39 27.70 -40.79
N PRO A 944 -19.21 27.55 -41.40
CA PRO A 944 -19.09 27.28 -42.84
C PRO A 944 -19.55 25.86 -43.23
N ASP A 945 -19.60 24.96 -42.26
CA ASP A 945 -19.95 23.54 -42.40
C ASP A 945 -21.46 23.25 -42.23
N ILE A 946 -22.33 24.27 -42.20
CA ILE A 946 -23.77 24.14 -41.92
C ILE A 946 -24.62 23.64 -43.12
N ASP A 947 -25.29 22.50 -42.98
CA ASP A 947 -26.24 21.98 -43.97
C ASP A 947 -27.61 22.66 -43.88
N ILE A 948 -27.77 23.72 -44.68
CA ILE A 948 -29.04 24.44 -44.92
C ILE A 948 -30.06 23.64 -45.75
N GLY A 949 -29.63 22.53 -46.39
CA GLY A 949 -30.43 21.64 -47.22
C GLY A 949 -31.04 20.46 -46.48
N ALA A 950 -30.63 20.20 -45.23
CA ALA A 950 -31.05 19.07 -44.41
C ALA A 950 -32.59 18.89 -44.36
N ARG A 951 -33.08 17.75 -44.84
CA ARG A 951 -34.53 17.44 -44.93
C ARG A 951 -35.04 16.63 -43.75
N ASP A 952 -36.14 17.07 -43.14
CA ASP A 952 -36.89 16.31 -42.12
C ASP A 952 -37.56 15.03 -42.68
N ILE A 953 -38.22 14.20 -41.85
CA ILE A 953 -38.91 12.96 -42.31
C ILE A 953 -40.03 13.21 -43.32
N HIS A 954 -40.52 14.45 -43.43
CA HIS A 954 -41.54 14.86 -44.40
C HIS A 954 -40.91 15.48 -45.66
N GLY A 955 -39.58 15.40 -45.79
CA GLY A 955 -38.80 15.93 -46.91
C GLY A 955 -38.55 17.45 -46.86
N ARG A 956 -38.88 18.12 -45.76
CA ARG A 956 -38.89 19.59 -45.64
C ARG A 956 -37.54 20.14 -45.18
N THR A 957 -37.05 21.18 -45.83
CA THR A 957 -35.83 21.91 -45.45
C THR A 957 -36.11 23.00 -44.39
N PRO A 958 -35.10 23.56 -43.71
CA PRO A 958 -35.27 24.63 -42.71
C PRO A 958 -36.02 25.85 -43.26
N ILE A 959 -35.77 26.24 -44.51
CA ILE A 959 -36.48 27.35 -45.18
C ILE A 959 -37.97 27.03 -45.43
N GLN A 960 -38.29 25.77 -45.75
CA GLN A 960 -39.68 25.33 -45.92
C GLN A 960 -40.41 25.28 -44.57
N LEU A 961 -39.72 24.88 -43.48
CA LEU A 961 -40.26 24.93 -42.11
C LEU A 961 -40.51 26.38 -41.66
N ALA A 962 -39.54 27.29 -41.81
CA ALA A 962 -39.73 28.71 -41.51
C ALA A 962 -40.87 29.34 -42.32
N THR A 963 -41.02 28.96 -43.60
CA THR A 963 -42.12 29.45 -44.45
C THR A 963 -43.49 28.90 -44.02
N LEU A 964 -43.56 27.63 -43.61
CA LEU A 964 -44.79 26.98 -43.12
C LEU A 964 -45.34 27.65 -41.85
N GLU A 965 -44.44 27.91 -40.89
CA GLU A 965 -44.78 28.47 -39.58
C GLU A 965 -44.80 30.03 -39.59
N GLY A 966 -44.59 30.66 -40.75
CA GLY A 966 -44.74 32.11 -40.97
C GLY A 966 -43.52 32.99 -40.63
N HIS A 967 -42.37 32.40 -40.32
CA HIS A 967 -41.13 33.08 -39.91
C HIS A 967 -40.37 33.70 -41.10
N LYS A 968 -40.95 34.75 -41.67
CA LYS A 968 -40.50 35.42 -42.91
C LYS A 968 -39.05 35.93 -42.87
N SER A 969 -38.57 36.43 -41.74
CA SER A 969 -37.19 36.92 -41.60
C SER A 969 -36.16 35.79 -41.75
N ILE A 970 -36.38 34.67 -41.05
CA ILE A 970 -35.59 33.44 -41.16
C ILE A 970 -35.64 32.87 -42.58
N ALA A 971 -36.82 32.83 -43.21
CA ALA A 971 -36.95 32.35 -44.58
C ALA A 971 -36.11 33.19 -45.57
N LEU A 972 -36.10 34.52 -45.42
CA LEU A 972 -35.24 35.43 -46.20
C LEU A 972 -33.74 35.28 -45.87
N MET A 973 -33.40 35.00 -44.62
CA MET A 973 -32.02 34.79 -44.17
C MET A 973 -31.43 33.51 -44.80
N LEU A 974 -32.15 32.39 -44.71
CA LEU A 974 -31.78 31.13 -45.35
C LEU A 974 -31.74 31.25 -46.88
N GLN A 975 -32.67 32.00 -47.48
CA GLN A 975 -32.67 32.26 -48.93
C GLN A 975 -31.44 33.07 -49.38
N ARG A 976 -30.96 34.02 -48.56
CA ARG A 976 -29.76 34.82 -48.85
C ARG A 976 -28.48 34.02 -48.70
N PHE A 977 -28.40 33.14 -47.70
CA PHE A 977 -27.28 32.22 -47.54
C PHE A 977 -27.18 31.27 -48.75
N HIS A 978 -28.31 30.87 -49.34
CA HIS A 978 -28.40 30.12 -50.60
C HIS A 978 -28.01 30.91 -51.88
N LEU A 979 -27.52 32.15 -51.72
CA LEU A 979 -27.11 33.05 -52.82
C LEU A 979 -25.68 33.60 -52.62
N ASP A 980 -24.94 33.10 -51.63
CA ASP A 980 -23.53 33.49 -51.41
C ASP A 980 -22.62 32.67 -52.35
N PRO A 981 -21.85 33.28 -53.29
CA PRO A 981 -21.27 32.55 -54.42
C PRO A 981 -20.15 31.54 -54.07
N ASP A 982 -19.55 31.64 -52.88
CA ASP A 982 -18.31 30.94 -52.53
C ASP A 982 -18.55 29.60 -51.79
N SER A 983 -19.77 29.03 -51.86
CA SER A 983 -20.11 27.70 -51.33
C SER A 983 -20.03 26.62 -52.41
N GLU A 984 -18.86 25.98 -52.54
CA GLU A 984 -18.63 24.88 -53.50
C GLU A 984 -19.36 23.58 -53.12
N VAL A 985 -19.63 22.74 -54.14
CA VAL A 985 -20.44 21.50 -54.09
C VAL A 985 -19.65 20.30 -54.61
#